data_AF-A0A1V4PU96-F1
#
_entry.id   AF-A0A1V4PU96-F1
#
_cell.length_a   1.000
_cell.length_b   1.000
_cell.length_c   1.000
_cell.angle_alpha   90.00
_cell.angle_beta   90.00
_cell.angle_gamma   90.00
#
_symmetry.space_group_name_H-M   'P 1'
#
loop_
_entity.id
_entity.type
_entity.pdbx_description
1 polymer ?
#
loop_
_entity_poly.entity_id
_entity_poly.type
_entity_poly.pdbx_seq_one_letter_code
_entity_poly.pdbx_strand_id
1 'polypeptide(L)'
;MLGPLQVVREESEVQVDVGSPKQRAVLAVLLLARGRVVSVDRLTDAVWGDDAPGSATASLQAYVSNLRRALRGGASTGRLASPIVRQSPGYYLAVGQDDVDLTVFGSTVGRAAAAVEAHDWTVALEHADVAMSLWRGPFLEDLRDQPWVGPEAAAADEMRRDCLDYRISALLALGRVPLALASAAQLSAADPLSDRACWLHVLALYRAGRTSDALEAYTRHARTLDAELGLQPGPELRELQTAILRQAPELAAWPRHPEWTGAAEVATPAVAAVATTESTEPPRRALLVGRQRELGTVTDLLADVAGGATRWLVLSGPPGIGKTRLAEEVAGGVAEAGGRVVWISCPDESATPPWWPMRQLVRALGADADEVLQVPEDADPDTARFRVYERVQGLLESAPDVGAVVVDDVQWADSASTGCLAYVAGALRDHPVAMVLTVRDGEHTPELRRLLGTVARGAHNRHVEVPALSSHDVATLAAQVADEVVTAAEAATLAERTGGNPFFVCEYARLPRDERQGNEIPVAVKSVLDRRFAGLDPDVLQMLRTAAVIGDDVDVAVLAKATRLDVDVLADHLDEAADERIVVPSHAGDGYAFAHGLLREQLVASMPALRRQRLHATVAEVLADGVGADALTRRALHLVAAQPLVEPDVVVEACRRAAEDATERWSSDIAATWWQAALDAYDRLPASARDEAEQDALTVAMLEAHSRAGRGRLVLTTVERYLTEALRAGRTTTAGLVASTLLRASGAWPWLAPGEDPGDLIGVLEDAARVADRDAAAGARVLAALAVGHCYDPRPEVAAAHLDRAEQLAESIGDPDVLADVLTGRLITYSGVATASERTLVWAERLNGLRHSRSREDRVISNSVCTMAEMNLGDVDAAARRLAVGIEGSEALTLPVLRAQLRWMEAVLAVWRGDFAEAERHHGIAAHVHEQTELYGAGSGLMAAVSLLRETGGPIDPQWLAVAATPETGGQTMVDLVRTALLTVADGPEVPSAAESLLSEWLATRARPHVWTTLGHLVLLAHLAADNGMTRYAGPLLDELHPFGDRIAVLGQIGVVGPVALATARLRLLDGDRDQAWTELTRARAVAERTGAAPTLVRCALLAAELSESAEQRRAMAAEVAADARRLGMLAVEAAALKLA
;
A
#
# COMPACT_ATOMS: atom_id res chain seq x y z
N MET A 1 -17.47 -33.64 34.64
CA MET A 1 -17.18 -32.25 35.06
C MET A 1 -17.53 -31.24 33.98
N LEU A 2 -17.59 -31.64 32.71
CA LEU A 2 -18.04 -30.80 31.60
C LEU A 2 -19.59 -30.76 31.56
N GLY A 3 -20.19 -30.01 32.47
CA GLY A 3 -21.61 -30.14 32.88
C GLY A 3 -21.71 -30.33 34.40
N PRO A 4 -22.87 -30.72 34.94
CA PRO A 4 -22.97 -31.06 36.36
C PRO A 4 -22.03 -32.22 36.72
N LEU A 5 -21.48 -32.22 37.95
CA LEU A 5 -20.57 -33.27 38.40
C LEU A 5 -21.29 -34.64 38.43
N GLN A 6 -20.90 -35.55 37.54
CA GLN A 6 -21.43 -36.90 37.48
C GLN A 6 -20.31 -37.92 37.60
N VAL A 7 -20.57 -38.99 38.34
CA VAL A 7 -19.70 -40.17 38.43
C VAL A 7 -20.50 -41.35 37.93
N VAL A 8 -19.97 -42.09 36.97
CA VAL A 8 -20.63 -43.22 36.32
C VAL A 8 -19.77 -44.46 36.48
N ARG A 9 -20.39 -45.64 36.64
CA ARG A 9 -19.67 -46.92 36.64
C ARG A 9 -19.60 -47.46 35.22
N GLU A 10 -18.38 -47.63 34.71
CA GLU A 10 -18.09 -48.03 33.33
C GLU A 10 -18.81 -49.33 32.91
N GLU A 11 -18.93 -50.30 33.81
CA GLU A 11 -19.55 -51.61 33.53
C GLU A 11 -21.09 -51.59 33.45
N SER A 12 -21.76 -50.54 33.94
CA SER A 12 -23.23 -50.52 34.06
C SER A 12 -23.92 -49.23 33.64
N GLU A 13 -23.15 -48.19 33.25
CA GLU A 13 -23.61 -46.82 33.00
C GLU A 13 -24.46 -46.21 34.14
N VAL A 14 -24.46 -46.84 35.33
CA VAL A 14 -25.25 -46.37 36.47
C VAL A 14 -24.54 -45.17 37.10
N GLN A 15 -25.27 -44.06 37.21
CA GLN A 15 -24.83 -42.87 37.92
C GLN A 15 -24.71 -43.14 39.43
N VAL A 16 -23.54 -42.82 40.00
CA VAL A 16 -23.27 -42.93 41.44
C VAL A 16 -23.80 -41.68 42.14
N ASP A 17 -24.55 -41.88 43.23
CA ASP A 17 -24.94 -40.79 44.12
C ASP A 17 -23.74 -40.32 44.96
N VAL A 18 -23.18 -39.17 44.58
CA VAL A 18 -22.04 -38.51 45.23
C VAL A 18 -22.48 -37.75 46.50
N GLY A 19 -23.79 -37.61 46.72
CA GLY A 19 -24.38 -36.96 47.89
C GLY A 19 -24.54 -35.44 47.72
N SER A 20 -24.53 -34.74 48.86
CA SER A 20 -24.83 -33.29 48.96
C SER A 20 -23.86 -32.38 48.18
N PRO A 21 -24.24 -31.12 47.87
CA PRO A 21 -23.37 -30.16 47.18
C PRO A 21 -21.98 -30.01 47.81
N LYS A 22 -21.89 -30.05 49.15
CA LYS A 22 -20.60 -29.97 49.87
C LYS A 22 -19.72 -31.20 49.64
N GLN A 23 -20.30 -32.40 49.51
CA GLN A 23 -19.54 -33.61 49.16
C GLN A 23 -19.08 -33.58 47.70
N ARG A 24 -19.94 -33.05 46.81
CA ARG A 24 -19.63 -32.86 45.39
C ARG A 24 -18.48 -31.85 45.21
N ALA A 25 -18.45 -30.77 45.98
CA ALA A 25 -17.36 -29.80 46.01
C ALA A 25 -16.01 -30.43 46.40
N VAL A 26 -15.98 -31.25 47.47
CA VAL A 26 -14.77 -32.00 47.87
C VAL A 26 -14.25 -32.87 46.74
N LEU A 27 -15.14 -33.61 46.07
CA LEU A 27 -14.75 -34.48 44.97
C LEU A 27 -14.25 -33.69 43.75
N ALA A 28 -14.92 -32.60 43.38
CA ALA A 28 -14.53 -31.74 42.27
C ALA A 28 -13.12 -31.12 42.48
N VAL A 29 -12.81 -30.62 43.67
CA VAL A 29 -11.48 -30.07 43.99
C VAL A 29 -10.39 -31.15 43.90
N LEU A 30 -10.68 -32.38 44.33
CA LEU A 30 -9.74 -33.49 44.21
C LEU A 30 -9.53 -33.94 42.75
N LEU A 31 -10.58 -33.89 41.91
CA LEU A 31 -10.48 -34.16 40.48
C LEU A 31 -9.65 -33.10 39.75
N LEU A 32 -9.88 -31.82 40.06
CA LEU A 32 -9.10 -30.68 39.53
C LEU A 32 -7.61 -30.72 39.92
N ALA A 33 -7.30 -31.31 41.08
CA ALA A 33 -5.92 -31.46 41.51
C ALA A 33 -5.12 -32.46 40.66
N ARG A 34 -5.77 -33.27 39.80
CA ARG A 34 -5.15 -34.22 38.86
C ARG A 34 -4.14 -35.15 39.54
N GLY A 35 -4.57 -35.79 40.63
CA GLY A 35 -3.75 -36.72 41.41
C GLY A 35 -2.78 -36.06 42.41
N ARG A 36 -2.68 -34.73 42.45
CA ARG A 36 -1.91 -34.01 43.47
C ARG A 36 -2.64 -33.98 44.83
N VAL A 37 -1.87 -33.93 45.91
CA VAL A 37 -2.40 -33.82 47.28
C VAL A 37 -3.00 -32.44 47.50
N VAL A 38 -4.28 -32.40 47.90
CA VAL A 38 -4.99 -31.20 48.34
C VAL A 38 -5.02 -31.19 49.87
N SER A 39 -4.57 -30.10 50.48
CA SER A 39 -4.55 -29.95 51.94
C SER A 39 -5.97 -29.95 52.53
N VAL A 40 -6.08 -30.33 53.80
CA VAL A 40 -7.34 -30.20 54.56
C VAL A 40 -7.86 -28.76 54.52
N ASP A 41 -6.98 -27.78 54.70
CA ASP A 41 -7.35 -26.37 54.72
C ASP A 41 -7.93 -25.91 53.38
N ARG A 42 -7.34 -26.31 52.24
CA ARG A 42 -7.87 -25.99 50.91
C ARG A 42 -9.19 -26.69 50.61
N LEU A 43 -9.39 -27.91 51.10
CA LEU A 43 -10.68 -28.60 50.99
C LEU A 43 -11.74 -27.97 51.89
N THR A 44 -11.36 -27.45 53.05
CA THR A 44 -12.26 -26.71 53.93
C THR A 44 -12.66 -25.38 53.31
N ASP A 45 -11.69 -24.61 52.82
CA ASP A 45 -11.93 -23.35 52.12
C ASP A 45 -12.84 -23.54 50.89
N ALA A 46 -12.59 -24.54 50.06
CA ALA A 46 -13.44 -24.82 48.90
C ALA A 46 -14.89 -25.21 49.22
N VAL A 47 -15.17 -25.72 50.42
CA VAL A 47 -16.51 -26.22 50.78
C VAL A 47 -17.32 -25.18 51.57
N TRP A 48 -16.64 -24.33 52.33
CA TRP A 48 -17.28 -23.40 53.26
C TRP A 48 -16.83 -21.94 53.09
N GLY A 49 -15.72 -21.66 52.41
CA GLY A 49 -15.10 -20.34 52.36
C GLY A 49 -14.85 -19.78 53.77
N ASP A 50 -15.20 -18.51 53.96
CA ASP A 50 -15.09 -17.82 55.26
C ASP A 50 -16.09 -18.34 56.31
N ASP A 51 -17.13 -19.09 55.92
CA ASP A 51 -18.20 -19.59 56.80
C ASP A 51 -17.94 -21.01 57.34
N ALA A 52 -16.68 -21.36 57.55
CA ALA A 52 -16.29 -22.68 58.05
C ALA A 52 -16.78 -22.91 59.51
N PRO A 53 -17.51 -24.02 59.79
CA PRO A 53 -17.95 -24.32 61.15
C PRO A 53 -16.76 -24.69 62.03
N GLY A 54 -16.86 -24.46 63.35
CA GLY A 54 -15.81 -24.85 64.32
C GLY A 54 -15.46 -26.34 64.35
N SER A 55 -16.24 -27.19 63.68
CA SER A 55 -16.01 -28.63 63.47
C SER A 55 -15.70 -29.01 62.01
N ALA A 56 -15.27 -28.07 61.16
CA ALA A 56 -15.06 -28.26 59.72
C ALA A 56 -14.20 -29.49 59.36
N THR A 57 -13.13 -29.76 60.11
CA THR A 57 -12.28 -30.95 59.89
C THR A 57 -13.05 -32.26 60.12
N ALA A 58 -13.91 -32.34 61.13
CA ALA A 58 -14.71 -33.53 61.41
C ALA A 58 -15.80 -33.72 60.33
N SER A 59 -16.44 -32.62 59.90
CA SER A 59 -17.40 -32.64 58.78
C SER A 59 -16.76 -33.04 57.46
N LEU A 60 -15.55 -32.54 57.17
CA LEU A 60 -14.78 -32.92 55.98
C LEU A 60 -14.43 -34.42 56.00
N GLN A 61 -13.98 -34.94 57.14
CA GLN A 61 -13.72 -36.38 57.32
C GLN A 61 -14.98 -37.22 57.09
N ALA A 62 -16.16 -36.76 57.53
CA ALA A 62 -17.43 -37.41 57.25
C ALA A 62 -17.78 -37.39 55.75
N TYR A 63 -17.58 -36.26 55.06
CA TYR A 63 -17.76 -36.16 53.61
C TYR A 63 -16.82 -37.10 52.85
N VAL A 64 -15.53 -37.13 53.18
CA VAL A 64 -14.56 -38.05 52.59
C VAL A 64 -14.91 -39.51 52.87
N SER A 65 -15.39 -39.85 54.07
CA SER A 65 -15.82 -41.21 54.41
C SER A 65 -17.02 -41.66 53.54
N ASN A 66 -18.00 -40.79 53.36
CA ASN A 66 -19.16 -41.05 52.52
C ASN A 66 -18.79 -41.16 51.03
N LEU A 67 -17.94 -40.27 50.52
CA LEU A 67 -17.40 -40.36 49.16
C LEU A 67 -16.62 -41.66 48.95
N ARG A 68 -15.78 -42.05 49.93
CA ARG A 68 -15.06 -43.33 49.90
C ARG A 68 -16.00 -44.54 49.85
N ARG A 69 -17.18 -44.44 50.47
CA ARG A 69 -18.20 -45.49 50.41
C ARG A 69 -18.90 -45.51 49.05
N ALA A 70 -19.27 -44.36 48.50
CA ALA A 70 -19.92 -44.25 47.19
C ALA A 70 -19.02 -44.75 46.04
N LEU A 71 -17.71 -44.46 46.11
CA LEU A 71 -16.72 -44.77 45.09
C LEU A 71 -16.07 -46.17 45.22
N ARG A 72 -16.53 -47.05 46.13
CA ARG A 72 -16.01 -48.43 46.22
C ARG A 72 -16.55 -49.29 45.07
N GLY A 73 -15.65 -49.89 44.30
CA GLY A 73 -15.95 -50.73 43.13
C GLY A 73 -16.90 -51.88 43.45
N GLY A 74 -17.82 -52.15 42.52
CA GLY A 74 -18.78 -53.24 42.57
C GLY A 74 -18.46 -54.25 41.48
N ALA A 75 -17.27 -54.84 41.53
CA ALA A 75 -16.92 -56.02 40.76
C ALA A 75 -16.37 -57.08 41.72
N SER A 76 -16.90 -58.28 41.59
CA SER A 76 -16.61 -59.46 42.37
C SER A 76 -15.16 -59.93 42.17
N THR A 77 -14.23 -59.48 43.03
CA THR A 77 -13.07 -60.23 43.57
C THR A 77 -12.13 -59.26 44.31
N GLY A 78 -11.91 -59.49 45.61
CA GLY A 78 -10.76 -58.97 46.39
C GLY A 78 -10.53 -57.45 46.52
N ARG A 79 -11.08 -56.84 47.59
CA ARG A 79 -10.65 -55.57 48.24
C ARG A 79 -9.93 -54.53 47.34
N LEU A 80 -10.67 -53.82 46.49
CA LEU A 80 -10.19 -52.55 45.93
C LEU A 80 -10.48 -51.41 46.93
N ALA A 81 -9.43 -50.77 47.42
CA ALA A 81 -9.51 -49.60 48.27
C ALA A 81 -10.17 -48.44 47.51
N SER A 82 -10.86 -47.53 48.23
CA SER A 82 -11.42 -46.33 47.59
C SER A 82 -10.31 -45.49 46.94
N PRO A 83 -10.56 -44.86 45.77
CA PRO A 83 -9.57 -44.04 45.08
C PRO A 83 -9.14 -42.79 45.86
N ILE A 84 -9.88 -42.37 46.90
CA ILE A 84 -9.47 -41.23 47.74
C ILE A 84 -8.44 -41.68 48.76
N VAL A 85 -7.18 -41.32 48.58
CA VAL A 85 -6.06 -41.69 49.45
C VAL A 85 -5.73 -40.54 50.39
N ARG A 86 -5.50 -40.85 51.67
CA ARG A 86 -5.05 -39.86 52.66
C ARG A 86 -3.53 -39.80 52.60
N GLN A 87 -2.98 -38.62 52.31
CA GLN A 87 -1.56 -38.36 52.29
C GLN A 87 -1.31 -36.97 52.87
N SER A 88 -0.50 -36.89 53.94
CA SER A 88 -0.23 -35.60 54.60
C SER A 88 0.27 -34.55 53.59
N PRO A 89 -0.24 -33.31 53.59
CA PRO A 89 -1.15 -32.69 54.58
C PRO A 89 -2.66 -32.82 54.28
N GLY A 90 -3.11 -33.73 53.40
CA GLY A 90 -4.54 -33.91 53.12
C GLY A 90 -4.90 -35.17 52.33
N TYR A 91 -5.54 -35.00 51.17
CA TYR A 91 -6.09 -36.08 50.35
C TYR A 91 -5.76 -35.89 48.87
N TYR A 92 -5.62 -36.98 48.13
CA TYR A 92 -5.63 -36.97 46.67
C TYR A 92 -6.56 -38.06 46.14
N LEU A 93 -6.95 -37.95 44.88
CA LEU A 93 -7.75 -38.95 44.18
C LEU A 93 -6.87 -39.72 43.19
N ALA A 94 -6.75 -41.03 43.40
CA ALA A 94 -6.03 -41.96 42.55
C ALA A 94 -6.97 -42.52 41.48
N VAL A 95 -7.14 -41.77 40.39
CA VAL A 95 -7.89 -42.16 39.18
C VAL A 95 -7.01 -41.98 37.95
N GLY A 96 -7.24 -42.78 36.91
CA GLY A 96 -6.55 -42.65 35.63
C GLY A 96 -6.87 -41.32 34.96
N GLN A 97 -5.98 -40.86 34.08
CA GLN A 97 -6.22 -39.64 33.31
C GLN A 97 -7.39 -39.80 32.34
N ASP A 98 -7.63 -41.00 31.84
CA ASP A 98 -8.75 -41.32 30.95
C ASP A 98 -10.10 -41.47 31.69
N ASP A 99 -10.08 -41.53 33.03
CA ASP A 99 -11.29 -41.65 33.86
C ASP A 99 -11.97 -40.29 34.16
N VAL A 100 -11.35 -39.18 33.72
CA VAL A 100 -11.81 -37.80 33.98
C VAL A 100 -12.07 -37.07 32.66
N ASP A 101 -13.35 -36.75 32.40
CA ASP A 101 -13.79 -36.10 31.15
C ASP A 101 -13.06 -34.79 30.83
N LEU A 102 -12.69 -33.98 31.83
CA LEU A 102 -11.89 -32.78 31.64
C LEU A 102 -10.47 -33.07 31.11
N THR A 103 -9.84 -34.17 31.53
CA THR A 103 -8.50 -34.56 31.07
C THR A 103 -8.56 -35.16 29.67
N VAL A 104 -9.56 -35.98 29.40
CA VAL A 104 -9.86 -36.53 28.06
C VAL A 104 -10.16 -35.41 27.07
N PHE A 105 -10.91 -34.39 27.49
CA PHE A 105 -11.17 -33.21 26.68
C PHE A 105 -9.87 -32.49 26.32
N GLY A 106 -9.02 -32.15 27.30
CA GLY A 106 -7.74 -31.47 27.04
C GLY A 106 -6.82 -32.26 26.11
N SER A 107 -6.72 -33.59 26.27
CA SER A 107 -5.90 -34.43 25.37
C SER A 107 -6.48 -34.52 23.95
N THR A 108 -7.79 -34.53 23.81
CA THR A 108 -8.47 -34.57 22.50
C THR A 108 -8.36 -33.23 21.77
N VAL A 109 -8.45 -32.10 22.48
CA VAL A 109 -8.18 -30.76 21.93
C VAL A 109 -6.74 -30.65 21.45
N GLY A 110 -5.77 -31.16 22.22
CA GLY A 110 -4.37 -31.21 21.78
C GLY A 110 -4.15 -32.04 20.51
N ARG A 111 -4.90 -33.13 20.32
CA ARG A 111 -4.86 -33.92 19.06
C ARG A 111 -5.53 -33.18 17.90
N ALA A 112 -6.63 -32.46 18.14
CA ALA A 112 -7.26 -31.63 17.13
C ALA A 112 -6.31 -30.51 16.67
N ALA A 113 -5.60 -29.86 17.59
CA ALA A 113 -4.58 -28.85 17.29
C ALA A 113 -3.44 -29.42 16.43
N ALA A 114 -2.86 -30.56 16.83
CA ALA A 114 -1.80 -31.21 16.06
C ALA A 114 -2.25 -31.62 14.65
N ALA A 115 -3.51 -32.04 14.49
CA ALA A 115 -4.08 -32.38 13.19
C ALA A 115 -4.30 -31.13 12.31
N VAL A 116 -4.68 -29.99 12.91
CA VAL A 116 -4.76 -28.69 12.22
C VAL A 116 -3.37 -28.24 11.73
N GLU A 117 -2.34 -28.37 12.57
CA GLU A 117 -0.94 -28.06 12.21
C GLU A 117 -0.42 -28.96 11.08
N ALA A 118 -0.82 -30.25 11.08
CA ALA A 118 -0.48 -31.20 10.03
C ALA A 118 -1.38 -31.10 8.78
N HIS A 119 -2.34 -30.17 8.77
CA HIS A 119 -3.36 -30.01 7.72
C HIS A 119 -4.22 -31.26 7.45
N ASP A 120 -4.34 -32.17 8.43
CA ASP A 120 -5.27 -33.29 8.39
C ASP A 120 -6.64 -32.87 8.92
N TRP A 121 -7.39 -32.17 8.08
CA TRP A 121 -8.67 -31.56 8.44
C TRP A 121 -9.74 -32.59 8.83
N THR A 122 -9.65 -33.82 8.31
CA THR A 122 -10.61 -34.89 8.66
C THR A 122 -10.37 -35.34 10.09
N VAL A 123 -9.11 -35.63 10.45
CA VAL A 123 -8.74 -36.03 11.81
C VAL A 123 -8.95 -34.89 12.81
N ALA A 124 -8.66 -33.64 12.40
CA ALA A 124 -8.95 -32.46 13.22
C ALA A 124 -10.43 -32.33 13.55
N LEU A 125 -11.32 -32.51 12.55
CA LEU A 125 -12.76 -32.45 12.76
C LEU A 125 -13.25 -33.60 13.64
N GLU A 126 -12.78 -34.83 13.42
CA GLU A 126 -13.15 -35.99 14.23
C GLU A 126 -12.78 -35.79 15.71
N HIS A 127 -11.56 -35.34 16.00
CA HIS A 127 -11.13 -35.07 17.36
C HIS A 127 -11.89 -33.89 17.98
N ALA A 128 -12.11 -32.80 17.23
CA ALA A 128 -12.87 -31.67 17.74
C ALA A 128 -14.34 -32.02 18.03
N ASP A 129 -15.00 -32.83 17.18
CA ASP A 129 -16.37 -33.31 17.41
C ASP A 129 -16.44 -34.24 18.64
N VAL A 130 -15.47 -35.16 18.79
CA VAL A 130 -15.36 -36.01 19.99
C VAL A 130 -15.18 -35.16 21.25
N ALA A 131 -14.26 -34.20 21.24
CA ALA A 131 -14.02 -33.31 22.37
C ALA A 131 -15.29 -32.51 22.75
N MET A 132 -15.99 -31.94 21.75
CA MET A 132 -17.22 -31.17 21.98
C MET A 132 -18.38 -32.04 22.49
N SER A 133 -18.42 -33.33 22.13
CA SER A 133 -19.45 -34.27 22.61
C SER A 133 -19.37 -34.58 24.11
N LEU A 134 -18.22 -34.34 24.74
CA LEU A 134 -18.02 -34.56 26.18
C LEU A 134 -18.76 -33.52 27.04
N TRP A 135 -19.11 -32.38 26.45
CA TRP A 135 -19.79 -31.29 27.14
C TRP A 135 -21.30 -31.54 27.23
N ARG A 136 -21.81 -31.61 28.47
CA ARG A 136 -23.24 -31.79 28.78
C ARG A 136 -23.93 -30.49 29.25
N GLY A 137 -23.15 -29.46 29.52
CA GLY A 137 -23.60 -28.18 30.08
C GLY A 137 -22.39 -27.34 30.52
N PRO A 138 -22.60 -26.19 31.18
CA PRO A 138 -21.53 -25.38 31.77
C PRO A 138 -20.62 -26.19 32.70
N PHE A 139 -19.34 -25.82 32.76
CA PHE A 139 -18.36 -26.49 33.62
C PHE A 139 -18.82 -26.49 35.08
N LEU A 140 -18.91 -27.68 35.69
CA LEU A 140 -19.40 -27.88 37.06
C LEU A 140 -20.68 -27.09 37.37
N GLU A 141 -21.69 -27.18 36.50
CA GLU A 141 -22.94 -26.40 36.55
C GLU A 141 -23.62 -26.38 37.95
N ASP A 142 -23.61 -27.52 38.65
CA ASP A 142 -24.22 -27.67 39.99
C ASP A 142 -23.40 -27.05 41.13
N LEU A 143 -22.17 -26.61 40.84
CA LEU A 143 -21.26 -25.95 41.77
C LEU A 143 -20.88 -24.53 41.30
N ARG A 144 -21.54 -23.99 40.26
CA ARG A 144 -21.20 -22.70 39.65
C ARG A 144 -21.14 -21.52 40.62
N ASP A 145 -21.90 -21.58 41.72
CA ASP A 145 -21.96 -20.53 42.75
C ASP A 145 -20.78 -20.59 43.72
N GLN A 146 -19.91 -21.61 43.62
CA GLN A 146 -18.71 -21.72 44.46
C GLN A 146 -17.60 -20.82 43.90
N PRO A 147 -17.00 -19.91 44.71
CA PRO A 147 -16.02 -18.93 44.22
C PRO A 147 -14.81 -19.54 43.50
N TRP A 148 -14.33 -20.71 43.94
CA TRP A 148 -13.18 -21.39 43.34
C TRP A 148 -13.48 -22.01 41.96
N VAL A 149 -14.75 -22.15 41.56
CA VAL A 149 -15.13 -22.70 40.25
C VAL A 149 -14.91 -21.67 39.14
N GLY A 150 -15.02 -20.37 39.42
CA GLY A 150 -14.90 -19.31 38.42
C GLY A 150 -13.62 -19.38 37.56
N PRO A 151 -12.42 -19.40 38.18
CA PRO A 151 -11.16 -19.51 37.43
C PRO A 151 -11.02 -20.81 36.62
N GLU A 152 -11.50 -21.93 37.17
CA GLU A 152 -11.43 -23.25 36.52
C GLU A 152 -12.42 -23.36 35.35
N ALA A 153 -13.60 -22.75 35.49
CA ALA A 153 -14.58 -22.61 34.42
C ALA A 153 -14.04 -21.74 33.28
N ALA A 154 -13.39 -20.60 33.59
CA ALA A 154 -12.77 -19.75 32.58
C ALA A 154 -11.70 -20.49 31.76
N ALA A 155 -10.83 -21.26 32.43
CA ALA A 155 -9.83 -22.08 31.75
C ALA A 155 -10.47 -23.20 30.89
N ALA A 156 -11.56 -23.81 31.36
CA ALA A 156 -12.29 -24.81 30.59
C ALA A 156 -13.00 -24.21 29.37
N ASP A 157 -13.57 -23.01 29.50
CA ASP A 157 -14.23 -22.27 28.43
C ASP A 157 -13.23 -21.74 27.39
N GLU A 158 -12.00 -21.39 27.80
CA GLU A 158 -10.89 -21.09 26.88
C GLU A 158 -10.52 -22.30 26.01
N MET A 159 -10.25 -23.46 26.63
CA MET A 159 -9.99 -24.71 25.88
C MET A 159 -11.17 -25.10 24.97
N ARG A 160 -12.41 -24.77 25.36
CA ARG A 160 -13.61 -24.97 24.54
C ARG A 160 -13.67 -24.03 23.34
N ARG A 161 -13.25 -22.76 23.49
CA ARG A 161 -13.15 -21.81 22.38
C ARG A 161 -12.08 -22.27 21.37
N ASP A 162 -10.92 -22.71 21.84
CA ASP A 162 -9.88 -23.27 20.96
C ASP A 162 -10.40 -24.49 20.18
N CYS A 163 -11.11 -25.40 20.87
CA CYS A 163 -11.72 -26.55 20.22
C CYS A 163 -12.75 -26.17 19.15
N LEU A 164 -13.53 -25.11 19.39
CA LEU A 164 -14.50 -24.59 18.43
C LEU A 164 -13.80 -23.95 17.23
N ASP A 165 -12.70 -23.22 17.42
CA ASP A 165 -11.86 -22.71 16.33
C ASP A 165 -11.37 -23.86 15.45
N TYR A 166 -10.71 -24.88 16.03
CA TYR A 166 -10.22 -26.03 15.26
C TYR A 166 -11.35 -26.72 14.50
N ARG A 167 -12.52 -26.88 15.12
CA ARG A 167 -13.71 -27.45 14.47
C ARG A 167 -14.19 -26.60 13.29
N ILE A 168 -14.31 -25.28 13.46
CA ILE A 168 -14.78 -24.37 12.41
C ILE A 168 -13.76 -24.31 11.26
N SER A 169 -12.48 -24.20 11.60
CA SER A 169 -11.36 -24.23 10.64
C SER A 169 -11.37 -25.51 9.81
N ALA A 170 -11.54 -26.68 10.45
CA ALA A 170 -11.65 -27.96 9.75
C ALA A 170 -12.94 -28.08 8.90
N LEU A 171 -14.08 -27.58 9.37
CA LEU A 171 -15.32 -27.56 8.59
C LEU A 171 -15.21 -26.67 7.35
N LEU A 172 -14.57 -25.50 7.47
CA LEU A 172 -14.27 -24.65 6.33
C LEU A 172 -13.33 -25.39 5.38
N ALA A 173 -12.24 -25.97 5.88
CA ALA A 173 -11.28 -26.69 5.05
C ALA A 173 -11.89 -27.85 4.25
N LEU A 174 -12.79 -28.61 4.87
CA LEU A 174 -13.51 -29.71 4.24
C LEU A 174 -14.70 -29.27 3.37
N GLY A 175 -14.90 -27.97 3.17
CA GLY A 175 -15.99 -27.42 2.35
C GLY A 175 -17.39 -27.58 2.97
N ARG A 176 -17.49 -27.90 4.26
CA ARG A 176 -18.77 -28.06 5.00
C ARG A 176 -19.31 -26.71 5.49
N VAL A 177 -19.42 -25.76 4.56
CA VAL A 177 -19.68 -24.32 4.83
C VAL A 177 -20.95 -24.05 5.67
N PRO A 178 -22.11 -24.69 5.45
CA PRO A 178 -23.30 -24.41 6.27
C PRO A 178 -23.11 -24.74 7.76
N LEU A 179 -22.38 -25.82 8.07
CA LEU A 179 -22.07 -26.20 9.45
C LEU A 179 -21.04 -25.26 10.06
N ALA A 180 -20.02 -24.85 9.27
CA ALA A 180 -19.04 -23.87 9.69
C ALA A 180 -19.69 -22.51 10.01
N LEU A 181 -20.58 -22.03 9.14
CA LEU A 181 -21.25 -20.74 9.31
C LEU A 181 -22.10 -20.70 10.58
N ALA A 182 -22.87 -21.76 10.85
CA ALA A 182 -23.68 -21.85 12.06
C ALA A 182 -22.82 -21.82 13.34
N SER A 183 -21.69 -22.54 13.34
CA SER A 183 -20.77 -22.58 14.49
C SER A 183 -19.96 -21.30 14.64
N ALA A 184 -19.51 -20.69 13.55
CA ALA A 184 -18.80 -19.41 13.57
C ALA A 184 -19.68 -18.25 14.05
N ALA A 185 -20.97 -18.25 13.69
CA ALA A 185 -21.95 -17.29 14.21
C ALA A 185 -22.13 -17.40 15.72
N GLN A 186 -22.18 -18.62 16.26
CA GLN A 186 -22.27 -18.85 17.70
C GLN A 186 -21.00 -18.41 18.43
N LEU A 187 -19.82 -18.69 17.86
CA LEU A 187 -18.54 -18.28 18.44
C LEU A 187 -18.38 -16.75 18.45
N SER A 188 -18.68 -16.08 17.34
CA SER A 188 -18.62 -14.61 17.25
C SER A 188 -19.63 -13.91 18.16
N ALA A 189 -20.81 -14.50 18.38
CA ALA A 189 -21.78 -13.97 19.34
C ALA A 189 -21.37 -14.21 20.81
N ALA A 190 -20.67 -15.31 21.09
CA ALA A 190 -20.19 -15.64 22.42
C ALA A 190 -18.90 -14.89 22.81
N ASP A 191 -18.09 -14.50 21.82
CA ASP A 191 -16.85 -13.75 21.99
C ASP A 191 -16.80 -12.53 21.04
N PRO A 192 -17.60 -11.47 21.30
CA PRO A 192 -17.75 -10.33 20.39
C PRO A 192 -16.49 -9.48 20.22
N LEU A 193 -15.49 -9.63 21.10
CA LEU A 193 -14.24 -8.88 21.07
C LEU A 193 -13.10 -9.70 20.44
N SER A 194 -13.34 -10.94 20.03
CA SER A 194 -12.32 -11.81 19.43
C SER A 194 -12.24 -11.61 17.91
N ASP A 195 -11.12 -11.03 17.46
CA ASP A 195 -10.79 -10.93 16.04
C ASP A 195 -10.82 -12.29 15.34
N ARG A 196 -10.34 -13.34 16.01
CA ARG A 196 -10.32 -14.70 15.45
C ARG A 196 -11.74 -15.24 15.23
N ALA A 197 -12.64 -15.01 16.18
CA ALA A 197 -14.04 -15.40 16.05
C ALA A 197 -14.74 -14.65 14.90
N CYS A 198 -14.47 -13.34 14.78
CA CYS A 198 -14.96 -12.54 13.65
C CYS A 198 -14.39 -13.02 12.32
N TRP A 199 -13.09 -13.31 12.26
CA TRP A 199 -12.38 -13.80 11.09
C TRP A 199 -13.03 -15.08 10.54
N LEU A 200 -13.27 -16.07 11.39
CA LEU A 200 -13.92 -17.33 11.00
C LEU A 200 -15.37 -17.09 10.52
N HIS A 201 -16.09 -16.14 11.13
CA HIS A 201 -17.46 -15.81 10.74
C HIS A 201 -17.52 -15.09 9.38
N VAL A 202 -16.66 -14.11 9.17
CA VAL A 202 -16.52 -13.35 7.92
C VAL A 202 -16.12 -14.30 6.78
N LEU A 203 -15.14 -15.19 6.99
CA LEU A 203 -14.75 -16.18 6.00
C LEU A 203 -15.89 -17.18 5.69
N ALA A 204 -16.61 -17.66 6.70
CA ALA A 204 -17.74 -18.56 6.50
C ALA A 204 -18.90 -17.90 5.73
N LEU A 205 -19.20 -16.62 6.00
CA LEU A 205 -20.19 -15.84 5.27
C LEU A 205 -19.79 -15.64 3.81
N TYR A 206 -18.53 -15.27 3.57
CA TYR A 206 -18.00 -15.13 2.22
C TYR A 206 -18.11 -16.44 1.42
N ARG A 207 -17.68 -17.57 2.01
CA ARG A 207 -17.77 -18.89 1.36
C ARG A 207 -19.18 -19.42 1.19
N ALA A 208 -20.14 -18.89 1.95
CA ALA A 208 -21.56 -19.16 1.75
C ALA A 208 -22.17 -18.29 0.62
N GLY A 209 -21.36 -17.49 -0.08
CA GLY A 209 -21.81 -16.56 -1.12
C GLY A 209 -22.48 -15.30 -0.57
N ARG A 210 -22.30 -15.00 0.72
CA ARG A 210 -22.94 -13.87 1.43
C ARG A 210 -21.94 -12.74 1.67
N THR A 211 -21.33 -12.24 0.60
CA THR A 211 -20.25 -11.23 0.65
C THR A 211 -20.66 -9.93 1.35
N SER A 212 -21.88 -9.44 1.09
CA SER A 212 -22.41 -8.24 1.77
C SER A 212 -22.47 -8.44 3.29
N ASP A 213 -22.98 -9.59 3.73
CA ASP A 213 -23.10 -9.92 5.14
C ASP A 213 -21.71 -10.11 5.79
N ALA A 214 -20.73 -10.62 5.04
CA ALA A 214 -19.36 -10.76 5.50
C ALA A 214 -18.70 -9.39 5.79
N LEU A 215 -18.86 -8.43 4.87
CA LEU A 215 -18.35 -7.06 5.07
C LEU A 215 -19.12 -6.30 6.16
N GLU A 216 -20.42 -6.56 6.31
CA GLU A 216 -21.22 -6.01 7.39
C GLU A 216 -20.78 -6.56 8.75
N ALA A 217 -20.50 -7.87 8.85
CA ALA A 217 -20.00 -8.50 10.05
C ALA A 217 -18.63 -7.93 10.47
N TYR A 218 -17.71 -7.74 9.51
CA TYR A 218 -16.44 -7.05 9.75
C TYR A 218 -16.67 -5.62 10.27
N THR A 219 -17.53 -4.84 9.60
CA THR A 219 -17.78 -3.45 9.98
C THR A 219 -18.40 -3.33 11.37
N ARG A 220 -19.30 -4.26 11.72
CA ARG A 220 -19.92 -4.33 13.04
C ARG A 220 -18.87 -4.63 14.12
N HIS A 221 -17.99 -5.59 13.86
CA HIS A 221 -16.89 -5.96 14.75
C HIS A 221 -15.91 -4.80 14.96
N ALA A 222 -15.50 -4.12 13.89
CA ALA A 222 -14.64 -2.94 13.98
C ALA A 222 -15.24 -1.84 14.86
N ARG A 223 -16.55 -1.57 14.73
CA ARG A 223 -17.26 -0.62 15.60
C ARG A 223 -17.32 -1.08 17.05
N THR A 224 -17.51 -2.37 17.30
CA THR A 224 -17.56 -2.92 18.66
C THR A 224 -16.18 -2.85 19.33
N LEU A 225 -15.09 -3.15 18.63
CA LEU A 225 -13.73 -3.01 19.17
C LEU A 225 -13.37 -1.56 19.45
N ASP A 226 -13.73 -0.65 18.55
CA ASP A 226 -13.50 0.78 18.72
C ASP A 226 -14.30 1.32 19.92
N ALA A 227 -15.58 0.97 20.04
CA ALA A 227 -16.46 1.44 21.11
C ALA A 227 -16.12 0.87 22.50
N GLU A 228 -15.76 -0.42 22.60
CA GLU A 228 -15.53 -1.11 23.88
C GLU A 228 -14.06 -1.06 24.32
N LEU A 229 -13.11 -1.04 23.39
CA LEU A 229 -11.67 -1.14 23.67
C LEU A 229 -10.82 0.01 23.08
N GLY A 230 -11.36 0.84 22.18
CA GLY A 230 -10.58 1.85 21.45
C GLY A 230 -9.54 1.25 20.50
N LEU A 231 -9.79 0.01 20.05
CA LEU A 231 -8.86 -0.75 19.21
C LEU A 231 -9.44 -0.93 17.80
N GLN A 232 -8.53 -1.00 16.82
CA GLN A 232 -8.88 -1.37 15.45
C GLN A 232 -8.73 -2.88 15.24
N PRO A 233 -9.44 -3.47 14.25
CA PRO A 233 -9.26 -4.88 13.89
C PRO A 233 -7.79 -5.22 13.58
N GLY A 234 -7.34 -6.37 14.06
CA GLY A 234 -6.01 -6.92 13.84
C GLY A 234 -5.69 -7.17 12.35
N PRO A 235 -4.39 -7.32 12.02
CA PRO A 235 -3.93 -7.42 10.63
C PRO A 235 -4.58 -8.57 9.85
N GLU A 236 -4.69 -9.77 10.43
CA GLU A 236 -5.27 -10.95 9.75
C GLU A 236 -6.74 -10.75 9.33
N LEU A 237 -7.51 -9.97 10.10
CA LEU A 237 -8.92 -9.65 9.81
C LEU A 237 -9.05 -8.54 8.76
N ARG A 238 -8.13 -7.55 8.77
CA ARG A 238 -8.02 -6.52 7.73
C ARG A 238 -7.57 -7.10 6.39
N GLU A 239 -6.66 -8.07 6.41
CA GLU A 239 -6.24 -8.82 5.23
C GLU A 239 -7.40 -9.63 4.64
N LEU A 240 -8.19 -10.32 5.48
CA LEU A 240 -9.40 -11.02 5.02
C LEU A 240 -10.41 -10.06 4.37
N GLN A 241 -10.64 -8.88 4.95
CA GLN A 241 -11.50 -7.85 4.35
C GLN A 241 -10.97 -7.44 2.96
N THR A 242 -9.67 -7.17 2.86
CA THR A 242 -9.01 -6.78 1.61
C THR A 242 -9.13 -7.89 0.55
N ALA A 243 -8.90 -9.13 0.95
CA ALA A 243 -9.04 -10.31 0.09
C ALA A 243 -10.50 -10.50 -0.38
N ILE A 244 -11.50 -10.24 0.47
CA ILE A 244 -12.92 -10.27 0.10
C ILE A 244 -13.24 -9.17 -0.92
N LEU A 245 -12.74 -7.94 -0.71
CA LEU A 245 -12.96 -6.81 -1.62
C LEU A 245 -12.36 -7.05 -3.02
N ARG A 246 -11.25 -7.78 -3.09
CA ARG A 246 -10.59 -8.20 -4.34
C ARG A 246 -11.16 -9.50 -4.93
N GLN A 247 -12.16 -10.10 -4.28
CA GLN A 247 -12.70 -11.42 -4.62
C GLN A 247 -11.60 -12.49 -4.77
N ALA A 248 -10.63 -12.46 -3.86
CA ALA A 248 -9.43 -13.28 -3.96
C ALA A 248 -9.79 -14.77 -4.09
N PRO A 249 -9.30 -15.46 -5.14
CA PRO A 249 -9.68 -16.84 -5.41
C PRO A 249 -9.27 -17.80 -4.28
N GLU A 250 -8.21 -17.50 -3.51
CA GLU A 250 -7.83 -18.29 -2.35
C GLU A 250 -8.93 -18.41 -1.28
N LEU A 251 -9.80 -17.40 -1.14
CA LEU A 251 -10.87 -17.41 -0.14
C LEU A 251 -11.98 -18.43 -0.44
N ALA A 252 -12.24 -18.71 -1.73
CA ALA A 252 -13.25 -19.68 -2.13
C ALA A 252 -12.85 -21.14 -1.81
N ALA A 253 -11.54 -21.40 -1.77
CA ALA A 253 -10.95 -22.73 -1.56
C ALA A 253 -10.00 -22.78 -0.35
N TRP A 254 -10.25 -21.96 0.67
CA TRP A 254 -9.45 -21.92 1.88
C TRP A 254 -9.65 -23.19 2.77
N PRO A 255 -8.59 -23.72 3.40
CA PRO A 255 -7.19 -23.36 3.23
C PRO A 255 -6.69 -23.96 1.93
N ARG A 256 -6.16 -23.11 1.02
CA ARG A 256 -5.48 -23.60 -0.16
C ARG A 256 -4.09 -24.07 0.27
N HIS A 257 -3.75 -25.30 -0.08
CA HIS A 257 -2.35 -25.64 -0.33
C HIS A 257 -1.90 -24.81 -1.55
N PRO A 258 -0.65 -24.31 -1.61
CA PRO A 258 -0.15 -23.39 -2.63
C PRO A 258 -0.19 -23.86 -4.11
N GLU A 259 -0.90 -24.94 -4.45
CA GLU A 259 -0.76 -25.64 -5.73
C GLU A 259 -2.07 -25.81 -6.54
N TRP A 260 -3.22 -25.25 -6.16
CA TRP A 260 -4.47 -25.45 -6.93
C TRP A 260 -4.76 -24.38 -8.00
N THR A 261 -4.58 -24.73 -9.27
CA THR A 261 -5.04 -24.02 -10.48
C THR A 261 -6.43 -24.53 -10.89
N GLY A 262 -7.49 -23.76 -10.63
CA GLY A 262 -8.88 -24.20 -10.74
C GLY A 262 -9.39 -24.50 -12.16
N ALA A 263 -9.42 -25.78 -12.56
CA ALA A 263 -10.18 -26.23 -13.74
C ALA A 263 -11.05 -27.46 -13.39
N ALA A 264 -12.38 -27.28 -13.43
CA ALA A 264 -13.36 -28.36 -13.42
C ALA A 264 -13.78 -28.74 -14.85
N GLU A 265 -14.21 -29.99 -14.99
CA GLU A 265 -14.43 -30.82 -16.18
C GLU A 265 -14.98 -30.16 -17.47
N VAL A 266 -14.25 -30.36 -18.57
CA VAL A 266 -14.80 -30.36 -19.94
C VAL A 266 -14.59 -31.75 -20.54
N ALA A 267 -15.68 -32.38 -20.98
CA ALA A 267 -15.69 -33.71 -21.58
C ALA A 267 -14.87 -33.78 -22.88
N THR A 268 -13.99 -34.76 -22.99
CA THR A 268 -13.20 -35.08 -24.20
C THR A 268 -13.93 -36.08 -25.12
N PRO A 269 -13.94 -35.88 -26.45
CA PRO A 269 -14.18 -36.95 -27.41
C PRO A 269 -12.95 -37.86 -27.58
N ALA A 270 -13.20 -39.07 -28.08
CA ALA A 270 -12.34 -40.24 -28.05
C ALA A 270 -11.16 -40.29 -29.05
N VAL A 271 -10.05 -40.86 -28.56
CA VAL A 271 -9.09 -41.84 -29.15
C VAL A 271 -8.53 -41.62 -30.57
N ALA A 272 -7.19 -41.56 -30.69
CA ALA A 272 -6.41 -42.47 -31.56
C ALA A 272 -4.90 -42.47 -31.25
N ALA A 273 -4.33 -43.65 -31.48
CA ALA A 273 -3.04 -44.19 -31.08
C ALA A 273 -1.81 -43.81 -31.96
N VAL A 274 -0.65 -43.72 -31.29
CA VAL A 274 0.67 -44.32 -31.61
C VAL A 274 1.40 -43.89 -32.91
N ALA A 275 2.65 -43.40 -32.78
CA ALA A 275 3.87 -44.12 -33.21
C ALA A 275 5.16 -43.31 -32.94
N THR A 276 6.11 -44.01 -32.32
CA THR A 276 7.51 -43.71 -32.06
C THR A 276 8.36 -43.75 -33.34
N THR A 277 9.44 -42.95 -33.44
CA THR A 277 10.85 -43.39 -33.38
C THR A 277 11.86 -42.31 -33.84
N GLU A 278 12.83 -42.08 -32.95
CA GLU A 278 14.29 -41.93 -33.11
C GLU A 278 14.88 -41.09 -34.26
N SER A 279 15.75 -40.13 -33.90
CA SER A 279 17.14 -40.04 -34.38
C SER A 279 17.94 -38.90 -33.72
N THR A 280 19.18 -39.22 -33.37
CA THR A 280 20.35 -38.50 -32.79
C THR A 280 20.80 -37.22 -33.50
N GLU A 281 21.12 -36.16 -32.73
CA GLU A 281 21.86 -34.95 -33.15
C GLU A 281 22.32 -34.11 -31.91
N PRO A 282 23.25 -33.12 -32.04
CA PRO A 282 24.03 -32.50 -30.94
C PRO A 282 23.11 -31.96 -29.85
N PRO A 283 23.50 -31.86 -28.55
CA PRO A 283 22.57 -31.82 -27.42
C PRO A 283 21.43 -30.88 -27.76
N ARG A 284 20.31 -31.46 -28.23
CA ARG A 284 19.20 -30.67 -28.73
C ARG A 284 18.74 -29.89 -27.52
N ARG A 285 18.71 -28.56 -27.62
CA ARG A 285 17.99 -27.74 -26.64
C ARG A 285 16.65 -28.43 -26.43
N ALA A 286 16.34 -28.81 -25.19
CA ALA A 286 15.16 -29.62 -24.91
C ALA A 286 13.95 -28.92 -25.54
N LEU A 287 13.20 -29.64 -26.37
CA LEU A 287 12.06 -29.08 -27.09
C LEU A 287 11.08 -28.50 -26.07
N LEU A 288 10.64 -27.26 -26.26
CA LEU A 288 9.59 -26.68 -25.43
C LEU A 288 8.30 -27.50 -25.57
N VAL A 289 7.97 -28.23 -24.52
CA VAL A 289 6.82 -29.12 -24.48
C VAL A 289 5.55 -28.31 -24.24
N GLY A 290 4.50 -28.58 -25.01
CA GLY A 290 3.16 -28.00 -24.81
C GLY A 290 3.01 -26.50 -25.13
N ARG A 291 4.00 -25.86 -25.78
CA ARG A 291 4.02 -24.39 -26.05
C ARG A 291 3.68 -23.97 -27.48
N GLN A 292 2.98 -24.80 -28.24
CA GLN A 292 2.81 -24.62 -29.69
C GLN A 292 2.00 -23.37 -30.04
N ARG A 293 1.05 -22.96 -29.17
CA ARG A 293 0.25 -21.74 -29.38
C ARG A 293 1.08 -20.48 -29.10
N GLU A 294 1.86 -20.51 -28.03
CA GLU A 294 2.74 -19.42 -27.61
C GLU A 294 3.87 -19.23 -28.63
N LEU A 295 4.47 -20.32 -29.12
CA LEU A 295 5.48 -20.31 -30.18
C LEU A 295 4.91 -19.76 -31.51
N GLY A 296 3.64 -20.02 -31.82
CA GLY A 296 2.96 -19.38 -32.95
C GLY A 296 2.89 -17.86 -32.80
N THR A 297 2.58 -17.37 -31.59
CA THR A 297 2.56 -15.93 -31.28
C THR A 297 3.95 -15.31 -31.38
N VAL A 298 5.01 -16.02 -30.94
CA VAL A 298 6.41 -15.60 -31.11
C VAL A 298 6.78 -15.52 -32.60
N THR A 299 6.36 -16.49 -33.40
CA THR A 299 6.63 -16.51 -34.85
C THR A 299 5.98 -15.30 -35.54
N ASP A 300 4.72 -15.00 -35.22
CA ASP A 300 4.01 -13.84 -35.75
C ASP A 300 4.68 -12.53 -35.34
N LEU A 301 5.12 -12.43 -34.08
CA LEU A 301 5.86 -11.27 -33.56
C LEU A 301 7.16 -11.03 -34.35
N LEU A 302 7.96 -12.08 -34.55
CA LEU A 302 9.23 -11.99 -35.27
C LEU A 302 9.03 -11.65 -36.75
N ALA A 303 7.95 -12.12 -37.38
CA ALA A 303 7.60 -11.76 -38.74
C ALA A 303 7.25 -10.26 -38.87
N ASP A 304 6.50 -9.71 -37.92
CA ASP A 304 6.20 -8.28 -37.85
C ASP A 304 7.46 -7.43 -37.65
N VAL A 305 8.39 -7.89 -36.81
CA VAL A 305 9.67 -7.22 -36.54
C VAL A 305 10.58 -7.23 -37.77
N ALA A 306 10.68 -8.36 -38.47
CA ALA A 306 11.36 -8.46 -39.75
C ALA A 306 10.74 -7.55 -40.83
N GLY A 307 9.46 -7.21 -40.69
CA GLY A 307 8.75 -6.21 -41.49
C GLY A 307 9.15 -4.75 -41.23
N GLY A 308 10.06 -4.49 -40.28
CA GLY A 308 10.58 -3.14 -39.98
C GLY A 308 9.95 -2.47 -38.76
N ALA A 309 9.06 -3.14 -38.04
CA ALA A 309 8.25 -2.52 -36.99
C ALA A 309 8.69 -2.92 -35.58
N THR A 310 8.50 -2.01 -34.63
CA THR A 310 8.71 -2.32 -33.20
C THR A 310 7.52 -3.09 -32.67
N ARG A 311 7.76 -4.19 -31.95
CA ARG A 311 6.69 -4.99 -31.35
C ARG A 311 6.97 -5.34 -29.92
N TRP A 312 5.94 -5.27 -29.08
CA TRP A 312 6.03 -5.64 -27.68
C TRP A 312 5.32 -6.96 -27.41
N LEU A 313 5.98 -7.84 -26.65
CA LEU A 313 5.43 -9.09 -26.13
C LEU A 313 5.52 -9.09 -24.61
N VAL A 314 4.39 -9.15 -23.93
CA VAL A 314 4.31 -9.36 -22.48
C VAL A 314 4.02 -10.82 -22.20
N LEU A 315 4.88 -11.47 -21.42
CA LEU A 315 4.70 -12.83 -20.92
C LEU A 315 4.37 -12.74 -19.43
N SER A 316 3.14 -13.10 -19.03
CA SER A 316 2.72 -13.13 -17.62
C SER A 316 2.46 -14.55 -17.12
N GLY A 317 2.52 -14.75 -15.82
CA GLY A 317 2.25 -16.04 -15.19
C GLY A 317 3.08 -16.28 -13.92
N PRO A 318 2.85 -17.40 -13.20
CA PRO A 318 3.52 -17.68 -11.94
C PRO A 318 5.03 -17.95 -12.11
N PRO A 319 5.83 -17.90 -11.03
CA PRO A 319 7.25 -18.27 -11.08
C PRO A 319 7.43 -19.72 -11.54
N GLY A 320 8.46 -19.99 -12.35
CA GLY A 320 8.74 -21.34 -12.88
C GLY A 320 7.88 -21.79 -14.06
N ILE A 321 6.84 -21.04 -14.45
CA ILE A 321 5.91 -21.43 -15.53
C ILE A 321 6.54 -21.49 -16.93
N GLY A 322 7.75 -20.95 -17.09
CA GLY A 322 8.50 -20.96 -18.36
C GLY A 322 8.47 -19.65 -19.17
N LYS A 323 8.19 -18.50 -18.53
CA LYS A 323 8.23 -17.18 -19.18
C LYS A 323 9.60 -16.87 -19.80
N THR A 324 10.66 -16.98 -18.99
CA THR A 324 12.07 -16.83 -19.41
C THR A 324 12.40 -17.75 -20.59
N ARG A 325 11.98 -19.03 -20.53
CA ARG A 325 12.16 -19.98 -21.64
C ARG A 325 11.45 -19.57 -22.93
N LEU A 326 10.25 -19.00 -22.85
CA LEU A 326 9.57 -18.46 -24.03
C LEU A 326 10.27 -17.20 -24.57
N ALA A 327 10.84 -16.37 -23.70
CA ALA A 327 11.67 -15.24 -24.12
C ALA A 327 12.99 -15.69 -24.77
N GLU A 328 13.59 -16.80 -24.30
CA GLU A 328 14.74 -17.45 -24.95
C GLU A 328 14.43 -17.90 -26.39
N GLU A 329 13.20 -18.33 -26.69
CA GLU A 329 12.81 -18.69 -28.06
C GLU A 329 12.69 -17.48 -28.97
N VAL A 330 12.21 -16.36 -28.45
CA VAL A 330 12.24 -15.07 -29.18
C VAL A 330 13.69 -14.72 -29.50
N ALA A 331 14.58 -14.82 -28.49
CA ALA A 331 16.00 -14.56 -28.66
C ALA A 331 16.65 -15.52 -29.67
N GLY A 332 16.32 -16.80 -29.61
CA GLY A 332 16.79 -17.83 -30.54
C GLY A 332 16.37 -17.56 -31.98
N GLY A 333 15.09 -17.23 -32.21
CA GLY A 333 14.58 -16.89 -33.53
C GLY A 333 15.23 -15.63 -34.12
N VAL A 334 15.51 -14.62 -33.30
CA VAL A 334 16.27 -13.43 -33.72
C VAL A 334 17.71 -13.79 -34.09
N ALA A 335 18.38 -14.60 -33.27
CA ALA A 335 19.75 -15.03 -33.53
C ALA A 335 19.86 -15.88 -34.82
N GLU A 336 18.90 -16.77 -35.07
CA GLU A 336 18.81 -17.54 -36.32
C GLU A 336 18.59 -16.66 -37.56
N ALA A 337 17.84 -15.56 -37.40
CA ALA A 337 17.68 -14.53 -38.42
C ALA A 337 18.91 -13.59 -38.55
N GLY A 338 19.95 -13.79 -37.73
CA GLY A 338 21.19 -13.01 -37.75
C GLY A 338 21.14 -11.69 -36.97
N GLY A 339 20.10 -11.46 -36.18
CA GLY A 339 19.99 -10.30 -35.28
C GLY A 339 20.68 -10.54 -33.93
N ARG A 340 21.11 -9.46 -33.29
CA ARG A 340 21.61 -9.43 -31.92
C ARG A 340 20.44 -9.32 -30.92
N VAL A 341 20.60 -9.96 -29.77
CA VAL A 341 19.65 -9.88 -28.66
C VAL A 341 20.33 -9.19 -27.48
N VAL A 342 19.61 -8.29 -26.83
CA VAL A 342 20.02 -7.70 -25.55
C VAL A 342 19.12 -8.25 -24.46
N TRP A 343 19.71 -8.83 -23.42
CA TRP A 343 18.98 -9.36 -22.28
C TRP A 343 19.25 -8.52 -21.02
N ILE A 344 18.19 -8.15 -20.32
CA ILE A 344 18.20 -7.30 -19.13
C ILE A 344 17.51 -8.06 -18.00
N SER A 345 18.17 -8.14 -16.84
CA SER A 345 17.64 -8.80 -15.65
C SER A 345 17.16 -7.79 -14.62
N CYS A 346 15.96 -7.99 -14.07
CA CYS A 346 15.42 -7.24 -12.94
C CYS A 346 15.38 -8.16 -11.70
N PRO A 347 16.44 -8.17 -10.88
CA PRO A 347 16.54 -9.08 -9.75
C PRO A 347 15.54 -8.71 -8.64
N ASP A 348 15.06 -9.73 -7.92
CA ASP A 348 14.17 -9.61 -6.75
C ASP A 348 14.98 -9.18 -5.52
N GLU A 349 15.57 -7.99 -5.59
CA GLU A 349 16.36 -7.39 -4.51
C GLU A 349 15.72 -6.07 -4.11
N SER A 350 15.41 -5.92 -2.81
CA SER A 350 14.68 -4.78 -2.25
C SER A 350 15.38 -3.42 -2.43
N ALA A 351 16.60 -3.40 -2.96
CA ALA A 351 17.32 -2.18 -3.26
C ALA A 351 18.34 -2.38 -4.41
N THR A 352 17.85 -2.39 -5.65
CA THR A 352 18.69 -2.25 -6.83
C THR A 352 19.16 -0.79 -7.00
N PRO A 353 20.31 -0.55 -7.67
CA PRO A 353 20.75 0.81 -7.99
C PRO A 353 19.70 1.56 -8.84
N PRO A 354 19.60 2.89 -8.73
CA PRO A 354 18.73 3.66 -9.62
C PRO A 354 19.06 3.42 -11.09
N TRP A 355 18.04 3.35 -11.94
CA TRP A 355 18.14 3.07 -13.37
C TRP A 355 18.66 1.66 -13.73
N TRP A 356 18.60 0.68 -12.84
CA TRP A 356 19.31 -0.59 -12.99
C TRP A 356 19.08 -1.30 -14.34
N PRO A 357 17.84 -1.56 -14.79
CA PRO A 357 17.57 -2.10 -16.12
C PRO A 357 18.13 -1.25 -17.27
N MET A 358 18.02 0.08 -17.18
CA MET A 358 18.51 0.98 -18.24
C MET A 358 20.04 1.01 -18.29
N ARG A 359 20.72 0.91 -17.15
CA ARG A 359 22.19 0.81 -17.11
C ARG A 359 22.69 -0.45 -17.82
N GLN A 360 22.00 -1.58 -17.65
CA GLN A 360 22.31 -2.82 -18.38
C GLN A 360 22.08 -2.64 -19.89
N LEU A 361 20.94 -2.08 -20.28
CA LEU A 361 20.63 -1.80 -21.69
C LEU A 361 21.71 -0.94 -22.34
N VAL A 362 22.05 0.20 -21.73
CA VAL A 362 23.02 1.16 -22.30
C VAL A 362 24.40 0.51 -22.46
N ARG A 363 24.86 -0.26 -21.47
CA ARG A 363 26.13 -1.01 -21.54
C ARG A 363 26.11 -2.06 -22.65
N ALA A 364 25.01 -2.80 -22.79
CA ALA A 364 24.84 -3.80 -23.85
C ALA A 364 24.76 -3.18 -25.25
N LEU A 365 24.39 -1.90 -25.36
CA LEU A 365 24.46 -1.12 -26.60
C LEU A 365 25.84 -0.49 -26.84
N GLY A 366 26.80 -0.70 -25.93
CA GLY A 366 28.20 -0.25 -26.07
C GLY A 366 28.45 1.21 -25.66
N ALA A 367 27.53 1.83 -24.91
CA ALA A 367 27.68 3.20 -24.43
C ALA A 367 27.92 3.26 -22.91
N ASP A 368 28.42 4.41 -22.44
CA ASP A 368 28.60 4.65 -21.01
C ASP A 368 27.25 5.00 -20.36
N ALA A 369 26.81 4.13 -19.44
CA ALA A 369 25.56 4.31 -18.70
C ALA A 369 25.53 5.62 -17.89
N ASP A 370 26.67 6.03 -17.33
CA ASP A 370 26.72 7.21 -16.47
C ASP A 370 26.66 8.51 -17.29
N GLU A 371 27.10 8.51 -18.55
CA GLU A 371 26.95 9.63 -19.50
C GLU A 371 25.53 9.71 -20.09
N VAL A 372 24.99 8.57 -20.52
CA VAL A 372 23.69 8.51 -21.21
C VAL A 372 22.53 8.81 -20.27
N LEU A 373 22.59 8.26 -19.05
CA LEU A 373 21.55 8.43 -18.03
C LEU A 373 21.80 9.67 -17.16
N GLN A 374 22.87 10.42 -17.42
CA GLN A 374 23.09 11.70 -16.77
C GLN A 374 21.93 12.64 -17.08
N VAL A 375 21.31 13.18 -16.04
CA VAL A 375 20.25 14.15 -16.23
C VAL A 375 20.87 15.53 -16.53
N PRO A 376 20.48 16.20 -17.63
CA PRO A 376 21.02 17.52 -17.96
C PRO A 376 20.61 18.54 -16.89
N GLU A 377 21.58 19.27 -16.36
CA GLU A 377 21.33 20.32 -15.35
C GLU A 377 20.75 21.60 -15.96
N ASP A 378 20.90 21.79 -17.28
CA ASP A 378 20.61 23.03 -18.00
C ASP A 378 19.21 23.06 -18.66
N ALA A 379 18.36 22.08 -18.35
CA ALA A 379 17.05 21.91 -18.98
C ALA A 379 15.96 21.81 -17.93
N ASP A 380 14.75 22.26 -18.29
CA ASP A 380 13.58 21.89 -17.51
C ASP A 380 13.46 20.35 -17.48
N PRO A 381 12.85 19.74 -16.47
CA PRO A 381 13.11 18.36 -16.14
C PRO A 381 12.14 17.38 -16.75
N ASP A 382 11.00 17.85 -17.26
CA ASP A 382 10.28 17.13 -18.29
C ASP A 382 11.20 17.01 -19.50
N THR A 383 11.79 18.12 -19.97
CA THR A 383 12.79 18.08 -21.04
C THR A 383 14.05 17.30 -20.66
N ALA A 384 14.53 17.33 -19.42
CA ALA A 384 15.76 16.67 -18.98
C ALA A 384 15.57 15.15 -18.94
N ARG A 385 14.45 14.67 -18.36
CA ARG A 385 14.08 13.24 -18.39
C ARG A 385 13.72 12.79 -19.79
N PHE A 386 12.96 13.59 -20.54
CA PHE A 386 12.68 13.30 -21.95
C PHE A 386 13.97 13.20 -22.76
N ARG A 387 14.96 14.07 -22.54
CA ARG A 387 16.29 13.96 -23.16
C ARG A 387 17.06 12.71 -22.72
N VAL A 388 16.91 12.25 -21.48
CA VAL A 388 17.46 10.94 -21.06
C VAL A 388 16.75 9.82 -21.82
N TYR A 389 15.41 9.85 -21.88
CA TYR A 389 14.63 8.85 -22.60
C TYR A 389 14.91 8.85 -24.12
N GLU A 390 15.04 10.03 -24.73
CA GLU A 390 15.45 10.22 -26.13
C GLU A 390 16.88 9.74 -26.37
N ARG A 391 17.80 9.91 -25.41
CA ARG A 391 19.15 9.34 -25.52
C ARG A 391 19.10 7.81 -25.49
N VAL A 392 18.30 7.21 -24.62
CA VAL A 392 18.10 5.75 -24.58
C VAL A 392 17.41 5.25 -25.86
N GLN A 393 16.37 5.93 -26.33
CA GLN A 393 15.70 5.65 -27.60
C GLN A 393 16.67 5.78 -28.78
N GLY A 394 17.43 6.87 -28.85
CA GLY A 394 18.39 7.14 -29.91
C GLY A 394 19.52 6.10 -29.94
N LEU A 395 19.93 5.59 -28.78
CA LEU A 395 20.86 4.46 -28.72
C LEU A 395 20.25 3.19 -29.31
N LEU A 396 19.00 2.85 -28.99
CA LEU A 396 18.29 1.73 -29.61
C LEU A 396 18.19 1.91 -31.13
N GLU A 397 17.77 3.10 -31.60
CA GLU A 397 17.67 3.41 -33.02
C GLU A 397 19.02 3.34 -33.75
N SER A 398 20.12 3.67 -33.06
CA SER A 398 21.49 3.59 -33.60
C SER A 398 22.06 2.17 -33.65
N ALA A 399 21.36 1.19 -33.06
CA ALA A 399 21.75 -0.21 -32.99
C ALA A 399 20.77 -1.11 -33.77
N PRO A 400 20.65 -0.94 -35.10
CA PRO A 400 19.69 -1.69 -35.93
C PRO A 400 20.01 -3.19 -36.04
N ASP A 401 21.18 -3.60 -35.55
CA ASP A 401 21.54 -5.01 -35.39
C ASP A 401 20.81 -5.67 -34.22
N VAL A 402 20.24 -4.90 -33.27
CA VAL A 402 19.46 -5.42 -32.13
C VAL A 402 18.05 -5.78 -32.58
N GLY A 403 17.80 -7.07 -32.85
CA GLY A 403 16.49 -7.58 -33.24
C GLY A 403 15.57 -7.85 -32.05
N ALA A 404 16.09 -7.96 -30.82
CA ALA A 404 15.27 -8.06 -29.61
C ALA A 404 15.95 -7.48 -28.36
N VAL A 405 15.12 -6.92 -27.48
CA VAL A 405 15.46 -6.56 -26.10
C VAL A 405 14.53 -7.31 -25.16
N VAL A 406 15.09 -8.16 -24.31
CA VAL A 406 14.34 -8.90 -23.29
C VAL A 406 14.56 -8.23 -21.94
N VAL A 407 13.49 -7.88 -21.25
CA VAL A 407 13.48 -7.41 -19.86
C VAL A 407 12.80 -8.47 -19.00
N ASP A 408 13.61 -9.27 -18.31
CA ASP A 408 13.15 -10.38 -17.50
C ASP A 408 12.78 -9.89 -16.09
N ASP A 409 11.63 -10.34 -15.57
CA ASP A 409 11.07 -10.02 -14.25
C ASP A 409 10.87 -8.51 -14.01
N VAL A 410 10.32 -7.79 -15.01
CA VAL A 410 10.19 -6.32 -15.02
C VAL A 410 9.43 -5.74 -13.81
N GLN A 411 8.69 -6.56 -13.05
CA GLN A 411 8.06 -6.13 -11.81
C GLN A 411 9.04 -5.63 -10.73
N TRP A 412 10.32 -6.02 -10.83
CA TRP A 412 11.38 -5.59 -9.91
C TRP A 412 12.18 -4.39 -10.43
N ALA A 413 11.79 -3.80 -11.56
CA ALA A 413 12.43 -2.60 -12.08
C ALA A 413 12.11 -1.36 -11.21
N ASP A 414 13.08 -0.46 -11.08
CA ASP A 414 12.86 0.83 -10.43
C ASP A 414 11.87 1.71 -11.20
N SER A 415 11.26 2.67 -10.51
CA SER A 415 10.22 3.54 -11.08
C SER A 415 10.72 4.36 -12.27
N ALA A 416 11.99 4.80 -12.25
CA ALA A 416 12.59 5.61 -13.30
C ALA A 416 12.81 4.76 -14.57
N SER A 417 13.38 3.56 -14.43
CA SER A 417 13.52 2.60 -15.54
C SER A 417 12.18 2.20 -16.14
N THR A 418 11.17 1.95 -15.30
CA THR A 418 9.82 1.60 -15.74
C THR A 418 9.18 2.76 -16.52
N GLY A 419 9.42 4.00 -16.09
CA GLY A 419 9.01 5.21 -16.80
C GLY A 419 9.66 5.35 -18.19
N CYS A 420 10.97 5.07 -18.30
CA CYS A 420 11.68 5.06 -19.58
C CYS A 420 11.13 3.99 -20.53
N LEU A 421 10.90 2.77 -20.05
CA LEU A 421 10.29 1.70 -20.84
C LEU A 421 8.90 2.10 -21.36
N ALA A 422 8.09 2.76 -20.52
CA ALA A 422 6.76 3.23 -20.91
C ALA A 422 6.84 4.33 -22.00
N TYR A 423 7.86 5.20 -21.93
CA TYR A 423 8.14 6.17 -22.98
C TYR A 423 8.53 5.48 -24.30
N VAL A 424 9.50 4.56 -24.26
CA VAL A 424 9.97 3.81 -25.43
C VAL A 424 8.80 3.05 -26.08
N ALA A 425 7.90 2.47 -25.29
CA ALA A 425 6.70 1.79 -25.80
C ALA A 425 5.75 2.71 -26.58
N GLY A 426 5.73 4.01 -26.29
CA GLY A 426 4.93 5.01 -27.00
C GLY A 426 5.63 5.62 -28.21
N ALA A 427 6.96 5.79 -28.13
CA ALA A 427 7.78 6.55 -29.06
C ALA A 427 8.45 5.69 -30.16
N LEU A 428 8.98 4.51 -29.82
CA LEU A 428 9.70 3.64 -30.76
C LEU A 428 8.70 2.79 -31.55
N ARG A 429 8.49 3.11 -32.83
CA ARG A 429 7.47 2.45 -33.69
C ARG A 429 8.04 1.84 -34.96
N ASP A 430 8.93 2.56 -35.64
CA ASP A 430 9.45 2.23 -36.97
C ASP A 430 10.88 1.69 -36.91
N HIS A 431 11.16 0.85 -35.91
CA HIS A 431 12.47 0.22 -35.71
C HIS A 431 12.30 -1.29 -35.54
N PRO A 432 13.06 -2.14 -36.26
CA PRO A 432 12.89 -3.59 -36.27
C PRO A 432 13.42 -4.26 -35.00
N VAL A 433 12.75 -4.05 -33.87
CA VAL A 433 13.10 -4.64 -32.57
C VAL A 433 11.88 -5.25 -31.86
N ALA A 434 12.06 -6.45 -31.32
CA ALA A 434 11.11 -7.08 -30.41
C ALA A 434 11.43 -6.70 -28.96
N MET A 435 10.50 -6.02 -28.29
CA MET A 435 10.59 -5.70 -26.86
C MET A 435 9.83 -6.77 -26.06
N VAL A 436 10.53 -7.63 -25.34
CA VAL A 436 9.91 -8.74 -24.57
C VAL A 436 9.98 -8.41 -23.09
N LEU A 437 8.83 -8.40 -22.42
CA LEU A 437 8.72 -8.23 -20.98
C LEU A 437 8.25 -9.53 -20.34
N THR A 438 8.91 -10.01 -19.30
CA THR A 438 8.34 -11.07 -18.44
C THR A 438 7.87 -10.48 -17.13
N VAL A 439 6.68 -10.89 -16.69
CA VAL A 439 5.99 -10.35 -15.51
C VAL A 439 5.48 -11.52 -14.66
N ARG A 440 5.69 -11.47 -13.35
CA ARG A 440 5.07 -12.43 -12.41
C ARG A 440 3.65 -12.00 -12.04
N ASP A 441 2.76 -12.95 -11.77
CA ASP A 441 1.43 -12.62 -11.25
C ASP A 441 1.52 -11.99 -9.86
N GLY A 442 0.73 -10.96 -9.57
CA GLY A 442 0.70 -10.29 -8.26
C GLY A 442 0.27 -8.83 -8.33
N GLU A 443 0.43 -8.11 -7.21
CA GLU A 443 0.26 -6.66 -7.20
C GLU A 443 1.38 -5.97 -7.99
N HIS A 444 1.03 -4.92 -8.73
CA HIS A 444 1.95 -4.17 -9.57
C HIS A 444 2.00 -2.71 -9.16
N THR A 445 3.19 -2.13 -9.21
CA THR A 445 3.40 -0.69 -9.02
C THR A 445 2.58 0.12 -10.04
N PRO A 446 2.16 1.36 -9.70
CA PRO A 446 1.48 2.24 -10.66
C PRO A 446 2.25 2.42 -11.97
N GLU A 447 3.57 2.51 -11.90
CA GLU A 447 4.48 2.68 -13.03
C GLU A 447 4.44 1.45 -13.94
N LEU A 448 4.49 0.25 -13.36
CA LEU A 448 4.41 -0.99 -14.14
C LEU A 448 3.05 -1.14 -14.80
N ARG A 449 1.95 -0.84 -14.07
CA ARG A 449 0.60 -0.82 -14.66
C ARG A 449 0.51 0.15 -15.84
N ARG A 450 1.15 1.31 -15.76
CA ARG A 450 1.23 2.28 -16.86
C ARG A 450 2.03 1.75 -18.05
N LEU A 451 3.17 1.11 -17.82
CA LEU A 451 3.95 0.45 -18.87
C LEU A 451 3.10 -0.61 -19.58
N LEU A 452 2.53 -1.56 -18.84
CA LEU A 452 1.68 -2.62 -19.40
C LEU A 452 0.46 -2.06 -20.14
N GLY A 453 -0.19 -1.03 -19.59
CA GLY A 453 -1.30 -0.34 -20.24
C GLY A 453 -0.90 0.40 -21.52
N THR A 454 0.32 0.95 -21.57
CA THR A 454 0.86 1.61 -22.78
C THR A 454 1.17 0.58 -23.86
N VAL A 455 1.79 -0.54 -23.49
CA VAL A 455 2.03 -1.67 -24.37
C VAL A 455 0.72 -2.23 -24.94
N ALA A 456 -0.30 -2.43 -24.10
CA ALA A 456 -1.59 -2.96 -24.50
C ALA A 456 -2.36 -2.06 -25.50
N ARG A 457 -2.12 -0.74 -25.51
CA ARG A 457 -2.72 0.18 -26.47
C ARG A 457 -2.08 0.14 -27.87
N GLY A 458 -0.87 -0.41 -27.99
CA GLY A 458 -0.18 -0.52 -29.27
C GLY A 458 -0.82 -1.57 -30.17
N ALA A 459 -1.18 -1.17 -31.40
CA ALA A 459 -1.71 -2.11 -32.38
C ALA A 459 -0.65 -3.19 -32.67
N HIS A 460 -1.07 -4.46 -32.65
CA HIS A 460 -0.22 -5.64 -32.89
C HIS A 460 0.75 -6.04 -31.76
N ASN A 461 0.79 -5.31 -30.64
CA ASN A 461 1.44 -5.83 -29.44
C ASN A 461 0.68 -7.06 -28.89
N ARG A 462 1.36 -7.90 -28.11
CA ARG A 462 0.84 -9.17 -27.60
C ARG A 462 1.04 -9.27 -26.11
N HIS A 463 0.03 -9.80 -25.42
CA HIS A 463 0.13 -10.22 -24.03
C HIS A 463 -0.29 -11.68 -23.96
N VAL A 464 0.61 -12.55 -23.51
CA VAL A 464 0.42 -13.99 -23.35
C VAL A 464 0.50 -14.31 -21.87
N GLU A 465 -0.63 -14.76 -21.31
CA GLU A 465 -0.65 -15.45 -20.02
C GLU A 465 -0.18 -16.89 -20.26
N VAL A 466 0.98 -17.25 -19.69
CA VAL A 466 1.64 -18.53 -19.95
C VAL A 466 0.95 -19.64 -19.14
N PRO A 467 0.25 -20.59 -19.78
CA PRO A 467 -0.54 -21.58 -19.06
C PRO A 467 0.31 -22.66 -18.38
N ALA A 468 -0.26 -23.44 -17.47
CA ALA A 468 0.38 -24.67 -16.97
C ALA A 468 0.45 -25.76 -18.06
N LEU A 469 1.42 -26.67 -17.93
CA LEU A 469 1.54 -27.83 -18.82
C LEU A 469 0.40 -28.82 -18.58
N SER A 470 -0.11 -29.43 -19.66
CA SER A 470 -1.06 -30.53 -19.56
C SER A 470 -0.39 -31.78 -18.98
N SER A 471 -1.15 -32.73 -18.42
CA SER A 471 -0.58 -33.99 -17.91
C SER A 471 0.22 -34.77 -18.97
N HIS A 472 -0.16 -34.65 -20.25
CA HIS A 472 0.58 -35.24 -21.36
C HIS A 472 1.94 -34.54 -21.58
N ASP A 473 1.95 -33.21 -21.50
CA ASP A 473 3.17 -32.42 -21.63
C ASP A 473 4.09 -32.59 -20.42
N VAL A 474 3.52 -32.75 -19.22
CA VAL A 474 4.27 -33.15 -18.01
C VAL A 474 4.96 -34.50 -18.22
N ALA A 475 4.26 -35.50 -18.77
CA ALA A 475 4.85 -36.81 -19.07
C ALA A 475 6.03 -36.69 -20.03
N THR A 476 5.84 -35.90 -21.10
CA THR A 476 6.85 -35.69 -22.14
C THR A 476 8.07 -34.96 -21.59
N LEU A 477 7.86 -33.88 -20.82
CA LEU A 477 8.94 -33.13 -20.20
C LEU A 477 9.69 -33.96 -19.16
N ALA A 478 8.98 -34.68 -18.29
CA ALA A 478 9.59 -35.53 -17.27
C ALA A 478 10.42 -36.67 -17.90
N ALA A 479 9.94 -37.27 -18.99
CA ALA A 479 10.69 -38.30 -19.72
C ALA A 479 11.95 -37.76 -20.37
N GLN A 480 11.89 -36.54 -20.94
CA GLN A 480 13.07 -35.87 -21.50
C GLN A 480 14.11 -35.50 -20.44
N VAL A 481 13.68 -35.06 -19.25
CA VAL A 481 14.59 -34.64 -18.18
C VAL A 481 15.22 -35.84 -17.47
N ALA A 482 14.45 -36.90 -17.23
CA ALA A 482 14.93 -38.10 -16.54
C ALA A 482 15.69 -39.08 -17.46
N ASP A 483 15.69 -38.84 -18.78
CA ASP A 483 16.19 -39.76 -19.82
C ASP A 483 15.62 -41.20 -19.70
N GLU A 484 14.36 -41.30 -19.27
CA GLU A 484 13.66 -42.55 -19.00
C GLU A 484 12.17 -42.47 -19.37
N VAL A 485 11.53 -43.62 -19.64
CA VAL A 485 10.08 -43.66 -19.91
C VAL A 485 9.29 -43.47 -18.63
N VAL A 486 8.61 -42.34 -18.51
CA VAL A 486 7.65 -42.05 -17.43
C VAL A 486 6.29 -42.64 -17.79
N THR A 487 5.72 -43.44 -16.89
CA THR A 487 4.40 -44.05 -17.12
C THR A 487 3.28 -43.01 -17.00
N ALA A 488 2.12 -43.27 -17.62
CA ALA A 488 0.98 -42.35 -17.54
C ALA A 488 0.46 -42.12 -16.10
N ALA A 489 0.60 -43.13 -15.23
CA ALA A 489 0.23 -43.00 -13.81
C ALA A 489 1.20 -42.10 -13.05
N GLU A 490 2.52 -42.28 -13.24
CA GLU A 490 3.55 -41.41 -12.66
C GLU A 490 3.40 -39.96 -13.16
N ALA A 491 3.13 -39.77 -14.46
CA ALA A 491 2.91 -38.44 -15.03
C ALA A 491 1.64 -37.76 -14.50
N ALA A 492 0.56 -38.50 -14.25
CA ALA A 492 -0.64 -37.96 -13.63
C ALA A 492 -0.37 -37.49 -12.19
N THR A 493 0.35 -38.29 -11.40
CA THR A 493 0.77 -37.92 -10.04
C THR A 493 1.71 -36.71 -10.04
N LEU A 494 2.68 -36.67 -10.96
CA LEU A 494 3.55 -35.51 -11.14
C LEU A 494 2.77 -34.27 -11.56
N ALA A 495 1.82 -34.39 -12.49
CA ALA A 495 1.01 -33.25 -12.94
C ALA A 495 0.10 -32.71 -11.81
N GLU A 496 -0.51 -33.60 -11.02
CA GLU A 496 -1.34 -33.25 -9.86
C GLU A 496 -0.52 -32.51 -8.79
N ARG A 497 0.69 -33.02 -8.47
CA ARG A 497 1.55 -32.45 -7.42
C ARG A 497 2.34 -31.22 -7.85
N THR A 498 2.58 -31.02 -9.14
CA THR A 498 3.34 -29.86 -9.64
C THR A 498 2.43 -28.75 -10.16
N GLY A 499 1.12 -28.98 -10.24
CA GLY A 499 0.17 -28.09 -10.92
C GLY A 499 0.51 -27.87 -12.39
N GLY A 500 1.28 -28.77 -13.03
CA GLY A 500 1.79 -28.60 -14.39
C GLY A 500 2.88 -27.51 -14.54
N ASN A 501 3.50 -27.06 -13.45
CA ASN A 501 4.59 -26.09 -13.51
C ASN A 501 5.89 -26.75 -14.04
N PRO A 502 6.44 -26.32 -15.20
CA PRO A 502 7.63 -26.93 -15.80
C PRO A 502 8.85 -27.00 -14.88
N PHE A 503 9.09 -25.96 -14.06
CA PHE A 503 10.23 -25.95 -13.13
C PHE A 503 10.13 -27.12 -12.15
N PHE A 504 8.99 -27.28 -11.48
CA PHE A 504 8.80 -28.39 -10.55
C PHE A 504 8.88 -29.74 -11.24
N VAL A 505 8.27 -29.89 -12.42
CA VAL A 505 8.37 -31.14 -13.20
C VAL A 505 9.84 -31.50 -13.47
N CYS A 506 10.67 -30.53 -13.85
CA CYS A 506 12.09 -30.76 -14.08
C CYS A 506 12.84 -31.16 -12.80
N GLU A 507 12.61 -30.45 -11.69
CA GLU A 507 13.29 -30.78 -10.42
C GLU A 507 12.89 -32.17 -9.89
N TYR A 508 11.61 -32.55 -9.98
CA TYR A 508 11.16 -33.90 -9.60
C TYR A 508 11.70 -34.98 -10.55
N ALA A 509 11.76 -34.70 -11.86
CA ALA A 509 12.25 -35.66 -12.84
C ALA A 509 13.75 -35.98 -12.69
N ARG A 510 14.54 -35.06 -12.14
CA ARG A 510 15.97 -35.26 -11.86
C ARG A 510 16.26 -36.15 -10.64
N LEU A 511 15.26 -36.49 -9.83
CA LEU A 511 15.45 -37.40 -8.70
C LEU A 511 15.61 -38.87 -9.14
N PRO A 512 16.32 -39.71 -8.37
CA PRO A 512 16.43 -41.15 -8.65
C PRO A 512 15.05 -41.84 -8.77
N ARG A 513 14.94 -42.83 -9.66
CA ARG A 513 13.67 -43.49 -10.00
C ARG A 513 12.95 -44.12 -8.80
N ASP A 514 13.68 -44.77 -7.90
CA ASP A 514 13.12 -45.42 -6.71
C ASP A 514 12.47 -44.40 -5.76
N GLU A 515 12.97 -43.16 -5.76
CA GLU A 515 12.41 -42.06 -4.96
C GLU A 515 11.22 -41.40 -5.66
N ARG A 516 11.22 -41.36 -6.99
CA ARG A 516 10.07 -40.91 -7.82
C ARG A 516 8.87 -41.87 -7.76
N GLN A 517 9.06 -43.13 -7.39
CA GLN A 517 8.01 -44.17 -7.34
C GLN A 517 7.51 -44.48 -5.91
N GLY A 518 8.18 -44.00 -4.87
CA GLY A 518 7.78 -44.22 -3.49
C GLY A 518 6.55 -43.39 -3.06
N ASN A 519 5.84 -43.82 -2.02
CA ASN A 519 4.79 -42.99 -1.38
C ASN A 519 5.38 -41.73 -0.68
N GLU A 520 6.71 -41.65 -0.56
CA GLU A 520 7.47 -40.56 0.07
C GLU A 520 8.08 -39.58 -0.96
N ILE A 521 7.48 -39.39 -2.14
CA ILE A 521 7.85 -38.22 -2.97
C ILE A 521 7.56 -36.98 -2.11
N PRO A 522 8.55 -36.11 -1.82
CA PRO A 522 8.33 -34.94 -0.99
C PRO A 522 7.22 -34.09 -1.61
N VAL A 523 6.26 -33.63 -0.80
CA VAL A 523 5.11 -32.83 -1.29
C VAL A 523 5.51 -31.37 -1.49
N ALA A 524 6.58 -30.90 -0.83
CA ALA A 524 7.04 -29.52 -0.90
C ALA A 524 8.27 -29.36 -1.80
N VAL A 525 8.23 -28.37 -2.70
CA VAL A 525 9.32 -27.93 -3.60
C VAL A 525 10.67 -27.83 -2.88
N LYS A 526 10.69 -27.25 -1.67
CA LYS A 526 11.92 -27.06 -0.88
C LYS A 526 12.62 -28.38 -0.58
N SER A 527 11.86 -29.43 -0.28
CA SER A 527 12.40 -30.75 0.04
C SER A 527 13.03 -31.45 -1.17
N VAL A 528 12.57 -31.14 -2.39
CA VAL A 528 13.20 -31.64 -3.63
C VAL A 528 14.52 -30.91 -3.88
N LEU A 529 14.53 -29.59 -3.74
CA LEU A 529 15.72 -28.77 -3.93
C LEU A 529 16.81 -29.10 -2.89
N ASP A 530 16.45 -29.26 -1.61
CA ASP A 530 17.37 -29.67 -0.54
C ASP A 530 18.03 -31.02 -0.83
N ARG A 531 17.26 -31.97 -1.38
CA ARG A 531 17.77 -33.29 -1.72
C ARG A 531 18.72 -33.25 -2.90
N ARG A 532 18.46 -32.38 -3.89
CA ARG A 532 19.35 -32.14 -5.01
C ARG A 532 20.67 -31.50 -4.55
N PHE A 533 20.61 -30.50 -3.67
CA PHE A 533 21.81 -29.89 -3.11
C PHE A 533 22.62 -30.84 -2.23
N ALA A 534 21.99 -31.82 -1.59
CA ALA A 534 22.68 -32.85 -0.80
C ALA A 534 23.52 -33.82 -1.65
N GLY A 535 23.29 -33.88 -2.96
CA GLY A 535 24.05 -34.72 -3.90
C GLY A 535 25.36 -34.11 -4.41
N LEU A 536 25.59 -32.82 -4.19
CA LEU A 536 26.77 -32.09 -4.69
C LEU A 536 27.99 -32.27 -3.79
N ASP A 537 29.18 -32.06 -4.35
CA ASP A 537 30.39 -31.92 -3.54
C ASP A 537 30.22 -30.78 -2.50
N PRO A 538 30.61 -30.98 -1.23
CA PRO A 538 30.52 -29.96 -0.19
C PRO A 538 31.19 -28.63 -0.54
N ASP A 539 32.29 -28.64 -1.31
CA ASP A 539 33.03 -27.45 -1.71
C ASP A 539 32.29 -26.69 -2.83
N VAL A 540 31.68 -27.40 -3.78
CA VAL A 540 30.78 -26.83 -4.81
C VAL A 540 29.55 -26.22 -4.16
N LEU A 541 28.91 -26.92 -3.22
CA LEU A 541 27.76 -26.40 -2.48
C LEU A 541 28.12 -25.15 -1.67
N GLN A 542 29.34 -25.08 -1.12
CA GLN A 542 29.80 -23.90 -0.39
C GLN A 542 30.10 -22.70 -1.31
N MET A 543 30.64 -22.96 -2.50
CA MET A 543 30.79 -21.94 -3.56
C MET A 543 29.41 -21.41 -3.98
N LEU A 544 28.45 -22.30 -4.27
CA LEU A 544 27.08 -21.94 -4.67
C LEU A 544 26.35 -21.13 -3.60
N ARG A 545 26.54 -21.44 -2.32
CA ARG A 545 26.01 -20.61 -1.21
C ARG A 545 26.59 -19.21 -1.20
N THR A 546 27.87 -19.05 -1.56
CA THR A 546 28.52 -17.74 -1.64
C THR A 546 28.01 -16.96 -2.85
N ALA A 547 27.92 -17.62 -4.02
CA ALA A 547 27.32 -17.05 -5.22
C ALA A 547 25.88 -16.61 -4.98
N ALA A 548 25.09 -17.41 -4.25
CA ALA A 548 23.72 -17.08 -3.92
C ALA A 548 23.59 -15.83 -3.05
N VAL A 549 24.57 -15.56 -2.18
CA VAL A 549 24.62 -14.32 -1.41
C VAL A 549 24.97 -13.12 -2.27
N ILE A 550 25.84 -13.27 -3.28
CA ILE A 550 26.31 -12.16 -4.15
C ILE A 550 25.19 -11.56 -5.00
N GLY A 551 24.29 -12.40 -5.54
CA GLY A 551 23.21 -11.95 -6.42
C GLY A 551 22.69 -13.06 -7.34
N ASP A 552 21.76 -12.71 -8.22
CA ASP A 552 21.23 -13.61 -9.26
C ASP A 552 22.25 -13.87 -10.38
N ASP A 553 23.00 -12.83 -10.77
CA ASP A 553 24.18 -12.93 -11.63
C ASP A 553 25.44 -13.15 -10.79
N VAL A 554 26.22 -14.17 -11.15
CA VAL A 554 27.43 -14.56 -10.45
C VAL A 554 28.61 -13.76 -10.98
N ASP A 555 28.94 -12.66 -10.30
CA ASP A 555 30.18 -11.92 -10.53
C ASP A 555 31.38 -12.78 -10.11
N VAL A 556 32.06 -13.37 -11.09
CA VAL A 556 33.18 -14.30 -10.89
C VAL A 556 34.33 -13.63 -10.14
N ALA A 557 34.58 -12.33 -10.34
CA ALA A 557 35.65 -11.61 -9.66
C ALA A 557 35.33 -11.39 -8.17
N VAL A 558 34.07 -11.04 -7.86
CA VAL A 558 33.59 -10.94 -6.46
C VAL A 558 33.55 -12.32 -5.81
N LEU A 559 33.08 -13.34 -6.53
CA LEU A 559 33.00 -14.72 -6.04
C LEU A 559 34.38 -15.30 -5.73
N ALA A 560 35.36 -15.11 -6.61
CA ALA A 560 36.74 -15.56 -6.38
C ALA A 560 37.34 -14.90 -5.13
N LYS A 561 37.16 -13.58 -4.96
CA LYS A 561 37.63 -12.86 -3.77
C LYS A 561 36.90 -13.30 -2.49
N ALA A 562 35.59 -13.50 -2.55
CA ALA A 562 34.78 -13.88 -1.39
C ALA A 562 35.04 -15.34 -0.94
N THR A 563 35.25 -16.25 -1.88
CA THR A 563 35.59 -17.66 -1.61
C THR A 563 37.07 -17.88 -1.33
N ARG A 564 37.94 -16.97 -1.78
CA ARG A 564 39.41 -17.08 -1.75
C ARG A 564 39.95 -18.27 -2.54
N LEU A 565 39.20 -18.74 -3.53
CA LEU A 565 39.63 -19.76 -4.49
C LEU A 565 40.42 -19.11 -5.64
N ASP A 566 41.36 -19.86 -6.20
CA ASP A 566 41.94 -19.48 -7.49
C ASP A 566 40.91 -19.68 -8.62
N VAL A 567 41.16 -19.01 -9.75
CA VAL A 567 40.21 -18.97 -10.87
C VAL A 567 40.01 -20.35 -11.50
N ASP A 568 41.05 -21.20 -11.53
CA ASP A 568 40.97 -22.51 -12.16
C ASP A 568 40.09 -23.46 -11.32
N VAL A 569 40.29 -23.50 -10.00
CA VAL A 569 39.42 -24.28 -9.08
C VAL A 569 37.98 -23.75 -9.08
N LEU A 570 37.80 -22.43 -9.18
CA LEU A 570 36.46 -21.84 -9.27
C LEU A 570 35.75 -22.25 -10.57
N ALA A 571 36.48 -22.31 -11.69
CA ALA A 571 35.95 -22.79 -12.96
C ALA A 571 35.54 -24.26 -12.88
N ASP A 572 36.37 -25.14 -12.31
CA ASP A 572 36.03 -26.55 -12.12
C ASP A 572 34.72 -26.72 -11.29
N HIS A 573 34.57 -25.95 -10.21
CA HIS A 573 33.33 -25.99 -9.40
C HIS A 573 32.10 -25.42 -10.12
N LEU A 574 32.28 -24.38 -10.95
CA LEU A 574 31.20 -23.81 -11.75
C LEU A 574 30.78 -24.77 -12.88
N ASP A 575 31.72 -25.49 -13.46
CA ASP A 575 31.46 -26.53 -14.47
C ASP A 575 30.68 -27.70 -13.85
N GLU A 576 31.06 -28.18 -12.66
CA GLU A 576 30.28 -29.21 -11.94
C GLU A 576 28.85 -28.73 -11.61
N ALA A 577 28.70 -27.48 -11.15
CA ALA A 577 27.39 -26.91 -10.88
C ALA A 577 26.56 -26.68 -12.16
N ALA A 578 27.20 -26.42 -13.30
CA ALA A 578 26.57 -26.27 -14.61
C ALA A 578 26.13 -27.62 -15.20
N ASP A 579 26.94 -28.67 -15.02
CA ASP A 579 26.61 -30.05 -15.38
C ASP A 579 25.34 -30.51 -14.67
N GLU A 580 25.22 -30.17 -13.38
CA GLU A 580 24.01 -30.42 -12.60
C GLU A 580 22.85 -29.49 -12.96
N ARG A 581 23.05 -28.44 -13.77
CA ARG A 581 22.10 -27.36 -14.11
C ARG A 581 21.62 -26.52 -12.92
N ILE A 582 22.51 -26.23 -11.98
CA ILE A 582 22.22 -25.29 -10.88
C ILE A 582 22.52 -23.86 -11.32
N VAL A 583 23.63 -23.70 -12.02
CA VAL A 583 23.99 -22.47 -12.72
C VAL A 583 23.97 -22.71 -14.23
N VAL A 584 23.78 -21.65 -14.97
CA VAL A 584 23.82 -21.61 -16.44
C VAL A 584 24.65 -20.40 -16.87
N PRO A 585 25.16 -20.36 -18.10
CA PRO A 585 25.75 -19.14 -18.63
C PRO A 585 24.75 -17.97 -18.53
N SER A 586 25.20 -16.82 -18.02
CA SER A 586 24.34 -15.64 -17.88
C SER A 586 23.91 -15.14 -19.26
N HIS A 587 22.65 -14.69 -19.36
CA HIS A 587 22.14 -14.07 -20.58
C HIS A 587 22.60 -12.62 -20.75
N ALA A 588 22.99 -11.96 -19.66
CA ALA A 588 23.33 -10.53 -19.62
C ALA A 588 24.82 -10.22 -19.84
N GLY A 589 25.69 -11.24 -19.93
CA GLY A 589 27.12 -11.04 -20.17
C GLY A 589 27.99 -12.29 -19.99
N ASP A 590 29.31 -12.08 -19.93
CA ASP A 590 30.29 -13.13 -19.68
C ASP A 590 30.26 -13.54 -18.20
N GLY A 591 29.68 -14.70 -17.90
CA GLY A 591 29.58 -15.22 -16.54
C GLY A 591 28.51 -16.30 -16.38
N TYR A 592 28.13 -16.57 -15.13
CA TYR A 592 27.11 -17.56 -14.78
C TYR A 592 25.95 -16.87 -14.06
N ALA A 593 24.75 -17.42 -14.18
CA ALA A 593 23.56 -17.05 -13.42
C ALA A 593 22.94 -18.31 -12.83
N PHE A 594 22.14 -18.18 -11.78
CA PHE A 594 21.35 -19.33 -11.31
C PHE A 594 20.34 -19.75 -12.37
N ALA A 595 20.22 -21.05 -12.62
CA ALA A 595 19.28 -21.59 -13.61
C ALA A 595 17.82 -21.20 -13.31
N HIS A 596 17.52 -20.89 -12.04
CA HIS A 596 16.24 -20.36 -11.59
C HIS A 596 16.39 -19.65 -10.23
N GLY A 597 15.70 -18.53 -10.01
CA GLY A 597 15.71 -17.77 -8.75
C GLY A 597 15.40 -18.61 -7.50
N LEU A 598 14.39 -19.49 -7.56
CA LEU A 598 14.08 -20.49 -6.52
C LEU A 598 15.28 -21.34 -6.05
N LEU A 599 16.25 -21.66 -6.91
CA LEU A 599 17.46 -22.39 -6.50
C LEU A 599 18.34 -21.53 -5.59
N ARG A 600 18.54 -20.27 -5.97
CA ARG A 600 19.24 -19.28 -5.15
C ARG A 600 18.52 -19.05 -3.83
N GLU A 601 17.21 -18.78 -3.88
CA GLU A 601 16.37 -18.56 -2.70
C GLU A 601 16.49 -19.72 -1.72
N GLN A 602 16.44 -20.97 -2.21
CA GLN A 602 16.58 -22.14 -1.36
C GLN A 602 17.99 -22.28 -0.77
N LEU A 603 19.05 -22.00 -1.53
CA LEU A 603 20.42 -21.97 -1.01
C LEU A 603 20.54 -20.95 0.13
N VAL A 604 19.97 -19.74 -0.04
CA VAL A 604 19.97 -18.69 0.98
C VAL A 604 19.11 -19.05 2.20
N ALA A 605 17.95 -19.65 1.97
CA ALA A 605 17.00 -20.05 3.02
C ALA A 605 17.50 -21.24 3.85
N SER A 606 18.20 -22.21 3.24
CA SER A 606 18.76 -23.37 3.92
C SER A 606 19.96 -23.05 4.82
N MET A 607 20.56 -21.87 4.65
CA MET A 607 21.76 -21.49 5.40
C MET A 607 21.42 -21.09 6.83
N PRO A 608 22.19 -21.58 7.83
CA PRO A 608 22.12 -21.04 9.18
C PRO A 608 22.38 -19.52 9.18
N ALA A 609 21.60 -18.77 9.95
CA ALA A 609 21.64 -17.30 9.97
C ALA A 609 23.05 -16.73 10.14
N LEU A 610 23.85 -17.29 11.06
CA LEU A 610 25.23 -16.84 11.31
C LEU A 610 26.16 -17.05 10.10
N ARG A 611 25.98 -18.14 9.35
CA ARG A 611 26.78 -18.41 8.14
C ARG A 611 26.41 -17.44 7.03
N ARG A 612 25.11 -17.21 6.84
CA ARG A 612 24.58 -16.23 5.88
C ARG A 612 25.11 -14.82 6.19
N GLN A 613 25.01 -14.38 7.44
CA GLN A 613 25.53 -13.07 7.89
C GLN A 613 27.03 -12.90 7.62
N ARG A 614 27.85 -13.95 7.88
CA ARG A 614 29.30 -13.92 7.59
C ARG A 614 29.61 -13.77 6.10
N LEU A 615 28.83 -14.46 5.24
CA LEU A 615 28.99 -14.33 3.81
C LEU A 615 28.63 -12.91 3.34
N HIS A 616 27.53 -12.34 3.83
CA HIS A 616 27.20 -10.94 3.54
C HIS A 616 28.31 -9.98 4.00
N ALA A 617 28.87 -10.16 5.20
CA ALA A 617 30.01 -9.35 5.67
C ALA A 617 31.21 -9.46 4.72
N THR A 618 31.55 -10.69 4.30
CA THR A 618 32.66 -10.95 3.38
C THR A 618 32.43 -10.29 2.02
N VAL A 619 31.22 -10.39 1.47
CA VAL A 619 30.88 -9.74 0.19
C VAL A 619 30.93 -8.22 0.32
N ALA A 620 30.42 -7.66 1.42
CA ALA A 620 30.50 -6.23 1.69
C ALA A 620 31.95 -5.70 1.78
N GLU A 621 32.86 -6.48 2.37
CA GLU A 621 34.30 -6.16 2.41
C GLU A 621 34.91 -6.15 1.01
N VAL A 622 34.58 -7.15 0.18
CA VAL A 622 35.06 -7.23 -1.21
C VAL A 622 34.56 -6.05 -2.05
N LEU A 623 33.32 -5.59 -1.81
CA LEU A 623 32.72 -4.45 -2.50
C LEU A 623 33.25 -3.10 -2.01
N ALA A 624 33.95 -3.03 -0.87
CA ALA A 624 34.45 -1.76 -0.32
C ALA A 624 35.45 -1.04 -1.24
N ASP A 625 36.24 -1.80 -1.99
CA ASP A 625 37.23 -1.31 -2.97
C ASP A 625 36.69 -1.28 -4.41
N GLY A 626 35.39 -1.57 -4.59
CA GLY A 626 34.75 -1.58 -5.91
C GLY A 626 34.67 -0.19 -6.53
N VAL A 627 35.01 -0.08 -7.81
CA VAL A 627 34.81 1.14 -8.61
C VAL A 627 33.53 0.96 -9.42
N GLY A 628 32.47 1.68 -9.07
CA GLY A 628 31.19 1.62 -9.78
C GLY A 628 30.06 2.34 -9.05
N ALA A 629 29.18 2.98 -9.81
CA ALA A 629 27.97 3.66 -9.32
C ALA A 629 27.05 2.78 -8.45
N ASP A 630 27.01 1.47 -8.72
CA ASP A 630 26.19 0.48 -8.01
C ASP A 630 26.83 -0.08 -6.73
N ALA A 631 28.12 0.19 -6.50
CA ALA A 631 28.86 -0.39 -5.38
C ALA A 631 28.34 0.10 -4.02
N LEU A 632 27.87 1.35 -3.92
CA LEU A 632 27.36 1.93 -2.67
C LEU A 632 26.10 1.20 -2.19
N THR A 633 25.10 1.08 -3.06
CA THR A 633 23.83 0.40 -2.78
C THR A 633 24.05 -1.08 -2.46
N ARG A 634 24.84 -1.80 -3.29
CA ARG A 634 25.14 -3.22 -3.05
C ARG A 634 25.87 -3.42 -1.73
N ARG A 635 26.86 -2.59 -1.42
CA ARG A 635 27.59 -2.67 -0.16
C ARG A 635 26.69 -2.42 1.04
N ALA A 636 25.82 -1.40 0.99
CA ALA A 636 24.85 -1.13 2.05
C ALA A 636 23.91 -2.31 2.29
N LEU A 637 23.39 -2.91 1.20
CA LEU A 637 22.54 -4.11 1.26
C LEU A 637 23.21 -5.26 2.02
N HIS A 638 24.45 -5.62 1.64
CA HIS A 638 25.17 -6.69 2.32
C HIS A 638 25.53 -6.33 3.77
N LEU A 639 25.88 -5.07 4.07
CA LEU A 639 26.17 -4.66 5.45
C LEU A 639 24.94 -4.76 6.35
N VAL A 640 23.75 -4.35 5.87
CA VAL A 640 22.49 -4.52 6.60
C VAL A 640 22.20 -6.01 6.85
N ALA A 641 22.32 -6.85 5.82
CA ALA A 641 22.10 -8.29 5.94
C ALA A 641 23.14 -9.03 6.81
N ALA A 642 24.33 -8.45 6.99
CA ALA A 642 25.40 -8.98 7.82
C ALA A 642 25.22 -8.72 9.32
N GLN A 643 24.32 -7.82 9.72
CA GLN A 643 24.12 -7.51 11.13
C GLN A 643 23.61 -8.71 11.94
N PRO A 644 24.07 -8.89 13.20
CA PRO A 644 24.90 -7.98 13.99
C PRO A 644 26.42 -8.27 13.92
N LEU A 645 26.93 -8.96 12.88
CA LEU A 645 28.35 -9.32 12.81
C LEU A 645 29.29 -8.19 12.37
N VAL A 646 28.70 -7.11 11.86
CA VAL A 646 29.39 -5.89 11.45
C VAL A 646 29.06 -4.77 12.43
N GLU A 647 30.00 -3.87 12.66
CA GLU A 647 29.81 -2.73 13.56
C GLU A 647 28.68 -1.82 13.03
N PRO A 648 27.71 -1.40 13.86
CA PRO A 648 26.55 -0.66 13.38
C PRO A 648 26.89 0.69 12.74
N ASP A 649 27.96 1.37 13.17
CA ASP A 649 28.44 2.64 12.61
C ASP A 649 28.87 2.51 11.14
N VAL A 650 29.51 1.40 10.78
CA VAL A 650 29.86 1.07 9.40
C VAL A 650 28.61 0.91 8.54
N VAL A 651 27.54 0.34 9.11
CA VAL A 651 26.27 0.18 8.39
C VAL A 651 25.54 1.51 8.24
N VAL A 652 25.51 2.35 9.28
CA VAL A 652 24.94 3.71 9.22
C VAL A 652 25.59 4.51 8.09
N GLU A 653 26.92 4.53 8.03
CA GLU A 653 27.68 5.23 6.98
C GLU A 653 27.36 4.70 5.58
N ALA A 654 27.31 3.38 5.40
CA ALA A 654 27.01 2.79 4.10
C ALA A 654 25.59 3.10 3.62
N CYS A 655 24.59 2.98 4.50
CA CYS A 655 23.21 3.33 4.21
C CYS A 655 23.06 4.81 3.89
N ARG A 656 23.71 5.71 4.65
CA ARG A 656 23.72 7.16 4.38
C ARG A 656 24.25 7.47 2.98
N ARG A 657 25.41 6.92 2.61
CA ARG A 657 25.98 7.12 1.27
C ARG A 657 25.09 6.57 0.16
N ALA A 658 24.43 5.43 0.38
CA ALA A 658 23.47 4.88 -0.58
C ALA A 658 22.21 5.76 -0.70
N ALA A 659 21.75 6.36 0.40
CA ALA A 659 20.60 7.27 0.40
C ALA A 659 20.91 8.61 -0.27
N GLU A 660 22.13 9.13 -0.07
CA GLU A 660 22.65 10.33 -0.73
C GLU A 660 22.79 10.11 -2.25
N ASP A 661 23.40 9.00 -2.68
CA ASP A 661 23.50 8.64 -4.10
C ASP A 661 22.10 8.45 -4.74
N ALA A 662 21.18 7.79 -4.05
CA ALA A 662 19.80 7.66 -4.51
C ALA A 662 19.11 9.02 -4.62
N THR A 663 19.36 9.94 -3.69
CA THR A 663 18.86 11.32 -3.74
C THR A 663 19.42 12.09 -4.93
N GLU A 664 20.73 12.00 -5.17
CA GLU A 664 21.40 12.65 -6.31
C GLU A 664 20.86 12.15 -7.66
N ARG A 665 20.47 10.88 -7.71
CA ARG A 665 19.83 10.23 -8.88
C ARG A 665 18.30 10.33 -8.90
N TRP A 666 17.73 11.16 -8.02
CA TRP A 666 16.30 11.49 -7.93
C TRP A 666 15.37 10.32 -7.61
N SER A 667 15.86 9.36 -6.83
CA SER A 667 15.08 8.23 -6.31
C SER A 667 14.76 8.42 -4.83
N SER A 668 13.73 9.23 -4.53
CA SER A 668 13.34 9.58 -3.16
C SER A 668 12.81 8.38 -2.37
N ASP A 669 12.11 7.43 -3.01
CA ASP A 669 11.64 6.20 -2.34
C ASP A 669 12.82 5.33 -1.88
N ILE A 670 13.80 5.07 -2.78
CA ILE A 670 14.99 4.29 -2.45
C ILE A 670 15.82 5.01 -1.38
N ALA A 671 15.95 6.34 -1.48
CA ALA A 671 16.62 7.13 -0.45
C ALA A 671 15.95 6.98 0.92
N ALA A 672 14.62 7.02 0.99
CA ALA A 672 13.88 6.87 2.24
C ALA A 672 14.10 5.48 2.87
N THR A 673 14.11 4.41 2.06
CA THR A 673 14.44 3.05 2.53
C THR A 673 15.82 3.00 3.17
N TRP A 674 16.83 3.62 2.54
CA TRP A 674 18.18 3.62 3.07
C TRP A 674 18.34 4.50 4.31
N TRP A 675 17.65 5.65 4.40
CA TRP A 675 17.64 6.45 5.61
C TRP A 675 16.99 5.71 6.79
N GLN A 676 15.90 4.97 6.55
CA GLN A 676 15.29 4.11 7.57
C GLN A 676 16.27 3.00 8.01
N ALA A 677 16.93 2.33 7.06
CA ALA A 677 17.93 1.31 7.38
C ALA A 677 19.13 1.88 8.18
N ALA A 678 19.51 3.14 7.93
CA ALA A 678 20.51 3.85 8.71
C ALA A 678 20.04 4.09 10.15
N LEU A 679 18.79 4.55 10.37
CA LEU A 679 18.20 4.71 11.70
C LEU A 679 18.13 3.39 12.46
N ASP A 680 17.68 2.32 11.81
CA ASP A 680 17.58 0.98 12.42
C ASP A 680 18.95 0.43 12.84
N ALA A 681 20.00 0.72 12.06
CA ALA A 681 21.37 0.39 12.40
C ALA A 681 21.89 1.26 13.56
N TYR A 682 21.62 2.56 13.53
CA TYR A 682 21.99 3.50 14.57
C TYR A 682 21.39 3.11 15.93
N ASP A 683 20.13 2.67 15.95
CA ASP A 683 19.43 2.19 17.15
C ASP A 683 20.02 0.91 17.76
N ARG A 684 21.00 0.28 17.11
CA ARG A 684 21.75 -0.86 17.66
C ARG A 684 23.06 -0.45 18.31
N LEU A 685 23.52 0.79 18.12
CA LEU A 685 24.72 1.30 18.80
C LEU A 685 24.53 1.25 20.33
N PRO A 686 25.60 1.00 21.12
CA PRO A 686 25.55 1.19 22.56
C PRO A 686 25.10 2.61 22.90
N ALA A 687 24.29 2.78 23.96
CA ALA A 687 23.80 4.11 24.36
C ALA A 687 24.91 5.15 24.60
N SER A 688 26.12 4.71 24.98
CA SER A 688 27.29 5.57 25.16
C SER A 688 27.92 6.09 23.87
N ALA A 689 27.58 5.49 22.72
CA ALA A 689 28.08 5.85 21.40
C ALA A 689 27.05 6.59 20.54
N ARG A 690 25.82 6.76 21.05
CA ARG A 690 24.75 7.51 20.36
C ARG A 690 24.90 9.00 20.63
N ASP A 691 24.99 9.78 19.56
CA ASP A 691 24.89 11.24 19.55
C ASP A 691 23.49 11.70 19.09
N GLU A 692 22.80 12.49 19.92
CA GLU A 692 21.45 12.98 19.63
C GLU A 692 21.39 13.78 18.32
N ALA A 693 22.43 14.55 18.01
CA ALA A 693 22.47 15.35 16.77
C ALA A 693 22.50 14.47 15.52
N GLU A 694 23.20 13.34 15.56
CA GLU A 694 23.22 12.36 14.47
C GLU A 694 21.87 11.65 14.32
N GLN A 695 21.23 11.26 15.44
CA GLN A 695 19.89 10.66 15.41
C GLN A 695 18.87 11.62 14.78
N ASP A 696 18.92 12.89 15.16
CA ASP A 696 18.04 13.92 14.64
C ASP A 696 18.28 14.16 13.14
N ALA A 697 19.55 14.21 12.71
CA ALA A 697 19.90 14.37 11.30
C ALA A 697 19.39 13.21 10.43
N LEU A 698 19.56 11.96 10.89
CA LEU A 698 19.03 10.78 10.19
C LEU A 698 17.50 10.78 10.15
N THR A 699 16.84 11.17 11.25
CA THR A 699 15.38 11.26 11.33
C THR A 699 14.82 12.30 10.36
N VAL A 700 15.43 13.48 10.31
CA VAL A 700 15.04 14.55 9.38
C VAL A 700 15.26 14.11 7.93
N ALA A 701 16.42 13.55 7.60
CA ALA A 701 16.74 13.11 6.23
C ALA A 701 15.76 12.03 5.73
N MET A 702 15.37 11.10 6.61
CA MET A 702 14.35 10.09 6.32
C MET A 702 12.96 10.75 6.07
N LEU A 703 12.50 11.64 6.95
CA LEU A 703 11.23 12.34 6.78
C LEU A 703 11.20 13.18 5.49
N GLU A 704 12.30 13.84 5.16
CA GLU A 704 12.44 14.62 3.93
C GLU A 704 12.46 13.75 2.68
N ALA A 705 13.09 12.57 2.71
CA ALA A 705 13.02 11.62 1.61
C ALA A 705 11.58 11.10 1.39
N HIS A 706 10.86 10.78 2.46
CA HIS A 706 9.44 10.42 2.39
C HIS A 706 8.56 11.55 1.86
N SER A 707 8.80 12.79 2.30
CA SER A 707 8.10 13.98 1.78
C SER A 707 8.31 14.13 0.27
N ARG A 708 9.57 14.05 -0.19
CA ARG A 708 9.92 14.12 -1.63
C ARG A 708 9.38 12.94 -2.43
N ALA A 709 9.19 11.78 -1.81
CA ALA A 709 8.52 10.63 -2.41
C ALA A 709 6.98 10.74 -2.43
N GLY A 710 6.40 11.84 -1.93
CA GLY A 710 4.95 12.04 -1.89
C GLY A 710 4.23 11.24 -0.78
N ARG A 711 4.96 10.79 0.24
CA ARG A 711 4.45 9.99 1.38
C ARG A 711 3.94 10.87 2.53
N GLY A 712 3.08 11.84 2.20
CA GLY A 712 2.63 12.88 3.14
C GLY A 712 1.97 12.30 4.40
N ARG A 713 1.07 11.31 4.27
CA ARG A 713 0.42 10.69 5.43
C ARG A 713 1.42 9.99 6.35
N LEU A 714 2.36 9.23 5.78
CA LEU A 714 3.42 8.58 6.54
C LEU A 714 4.30 9.61 7.29
N VAL A 715 4.60 10.75 6.66
CA VAL A 715 5.36 11.83 7.31
C VAL A 715 4.63 12.34 8.55
N LEU A 716 3.32 12.58 8.45
CA LEU A 716 2.52 13.10 9.58
C LEU A 716 2.48 12.15 10.78
N THR A 717 2.19 10.87 10.53
CA THR A 717 2.13 9.87 11.59
C THR A 717 3.50 9.65 12.24
N THR A 718 4.56 9.71 11.43
CA THR A 718 5.94 9.56 11.92
C THR A 718 6.39 10.79 12.72
N VAL A 719 6.04 12.01 12.27
CA VAL A 719 6.30 13.25 13.00
C VAL A 719 5.59 13.23 14.36
N GLU A 720 4.32 12.86 14.42
CA GLU A 720 3.57 12.78 15.68
C GLU A 720 4.27 11.88 16.71
N ARG A 721 4.72 10.69 16.26
CA ARG A 721 5.45 9.74 17.09
C ARG A 721 6.76 10.33 17.62
N TYR A 722 7.64 10.81 16.72
CA TYR A 722 8.94 11.35 17.13
C TYR A 722 8.83 12.62 17.96
N LEU A 723 7.84 13.47 17.68
CA LEU A 723 7.58 14.67 18.45
C LEU A 723 7.13 14.30 19.88
N THR A 724 6.24 13.32 20.01
CA THR A 724 5.83 12.78 21.32
C THR A 724 7.00 12.21 22.11
N GLU A 725 7.87 11.43 21.47
CA GLU A 725 9.09 10.89 22.08
C GLU A 725 10.06 12.00 22.52
N ALA A 726 10.28 13.01 21.67
CA ALA A 726 11.13 14.15 21.97
C ALA A 726 10.59 14.94 23.18
N LEU A 727 9.28 15.16 23.27
CA LEU A 727 8.64 15.84 24.40
C LEU A 727 8.79 15.05 25.71
N ARG A 728 8.57 13.73 25.68
CA ARG A 728 8.77 12.87 26.86
C ARG A 728 10.22 12.89 27.35
N ALA A 729 11.18 12.97 26.43
CA ALA A 729 12.60 13.05 26.74
C ALA A 729 13.11 14.47 27.05
N GLY A 730 12.30 15.51 26.82
CA GLY A 730 12.70 16.92 26.98
C GLY A 730 13.66 17.43 25.91
N ARG A 731 13.71 16.79 24.73
CA ARG A 731 14.61 17.14 23.61
C ARG A 731 13.98 18.23 22.72
N THR A 732 14.13 19.49 23.12
CA THR A 732 13.50 20.64 22.42
C THR A 732 14.01 20.83 21.00
N THR A 733 15.32 20.68 20.78
CA THR A 733 15.92 20.86 19.45
C THR A 733 15.40 19.83 18.46
N THR A 734 15.32 18.56 18.87
CA THR A 734 14.68 17.48 18.09
C THR A 734 13.24 17.82 17.74
N ALA A 735 12.45 18.28 18.72
CA ALA A 735 11.05 18.65 18.49
C ALA A 735 10.91 19.75 17.42
N GLY A 736 11.80 20.75 17.44
CA GLY A 736 11.87 21.79 16.42
C GLY A 736 12.21 21.26 15.02
N LEU A 737 13.23 20.40 14.93
CA LEU A 737 13.66 19.82 13.66
C LEU A 737 12.58 18.93 13.04
N VAL A 738 12.00 18.04 13.83
CA VAL A 738 10.92 17.13 13.42
C VAL A 738 9.67 17.92 13.02
N ALA A 739 9.27 18.96 13.77
CA ALA A 739 8.13 19.80 13.38
C ALA A 739 8.36 20.53 12.05
N SER A 740 9.61 20.93 11.74
CA SER A 740 9.92 21.64 10.50
C SER A 740 9.71 20.81 9.22
N THR A 741 9.72 19.48 9.30
CA THR A 741 9.51 18.61 8.13
C THR A 741 8.06 18.66 7.62
N LEU A 742 7.10 18.97 8.50
CA LEU A 742 5.68 19.16 8.15
C LEU A 742 5.48 20.25 7.11
N LEU A 743 6.34 21.28 7.11
CA LEU A 743 6.22 22.46 6.25
C LEU A 743 6.36 22.13 4.76
N ARG A 744 6.94 20.98 4.42
CA ARG A 744 7.20 20.54 3.03
C ARG A 744 6.43 19.27 2.66
N ALA A 745 5.78 18.63 3.63
CA ALA A 745 5.07 17.35 3.48
C ALA A 745 4.00 17.35 2.38
N SER A 746 3.36 18.51 2.15
CA SER A 746 2.27 18.67 1.18
C SER A 746 2.54 19.73 0.11
N GLY A 747 3.81 20.01 -0.18
CA GLY A 747 4.22 20.99 -1.19
C GLY A 747 3.68 22.39 -0.89
N ALA A 748 2.85 22.94 -1.78
CA ALA A 748 2.28 24.29 -1.65
C ALA A 748 0.95 24.35 -0.89
N TRP A 749 0.43 23.22 -0.44
CA TRP A 749 -0.82 23.14 0.31
C TRP A 749 -0.54 22.96 1.81
N PRO A 750 -1.46 23.39 2.69
CA PRO A 750 -1.41 23.00 4.09
C PRO A 750 -1.31 21.49 4.23
N TRP A 751 -0.53 21.04 5.21
CA TRP A 751 -0.36 19.60 5.48
C TRP A 751 -1.61 18.95 6.08
N LEU A 752 -2.65 19.72 6.38
CA LEU A 752 -3.96 19.27 6.85
C LEU A 752 -5.00 19.35 5.72
N ALA A 753 -5.81 18.31 5.55
CA ALA A 753 -6.98 18.35 4.68
C ALA A 753 -8.11 19.19 5.29
N PRO A 754 -8.90 19.92 4.47
CA PRO A 754 -10.14 20.51 4.92
C PRO A 754 -11.08 19.45 5.52
N GLY A 755 -11.69 19.77 6.67
CA GLY A 755 -12.70 18.91 7.30
C GLY A 755 -12.18 17.61 7.90
N GLU A 756 -10.87 17.37 7.89
CA GLU A 756 -10.23 16.26 8.58
C GLU A 756 -9.77 16.72 9.98
N ASP A 757 -9.96 15.86 10.98
CA ASP A 757 -9.32 16.04 12.28
C ASP A 757 -7.92 15.45 12.18
N PRO A 758 -6.83 16.25 12.31
CA PRO A 758 -5.46 15.72 12.30
C PRO A 758 -5.17 14.78 13.48
N GLY A 759 -6.14 14.54 14.36
CA GLY A 759 -5.98 13.74 15.56
C GLY A 759 -5.13 14.47 16.58
N ASP A 760 -4.33 13.72 17.34
CA ASP A 760 -3.54 14.23 18.45
C ASP A 760 -2.37 15.14 18.00
N LEU A 761 -1.99 15.15 16.70
CA LEU A 761 -0.80 15.90 16.22
C LEU A 761 -0.85 17.41 16.50
N ILE A 762 -2.00 18.08 16.35
CA ILE A 762 -2.11 19.51 16.72
C ILE A 762 -1.88 19.67 18.23
N GLY A 763 -2.49 18.82 19.06
CA GLY A 763 -2.27 18.85 20.51
C GLY A 763 -0.80 18.61 20.88
N VAL A 764 -0.12 17.69 20.19
CA VAL A 764 1.32 17.45 20.38
C VAL A 764 2.15 18.67 19.95
N LEU A 765 1.78 19.37 18.87
CA LEU A 765 2.43 20.62 18.45
C LEU A 765 2.19 21.77 19.43
N GLU A 766 0.99 21.88 20.01
CA GLU A 766 0.69 22.84 21.08
C GLU A 766 1.54 22.57 22.33
N ASP A 767 1.68 21.30 22.71
CA ASP A 767 2.56 20.86 23.79
C ASP A 767 4.02 21.19 23.47
N ALA A 768 4.46 20.90 22.24
CA ALA A 768 5.80 21.23 21.77
C ALA A 768 6.08 22.72 21.79
N ALA A 769 5.12 23.57 21.39
CA ALA A 769 5.29 25.01 21.41
C ALA A 769 5.50 25.53 22.85
N ARG A 770 4.80 24.95 23.84
CA ARG A 770 4.97 25.30 25.26
C ARG A 770 6.33 24.90 25.81
N VAL A 771 6.84 23.73 25.42
CA VAL A 771 8.16 23.23 25.89
C VAL A 771 9.31 23.93 25.16
N ALA A 772 9.15 24.23 23.87
CA ALA A 772 10.15 24.86 23.01
C ALA A 772 10.34 26.36 23.27
N ASP A 773 9.53 27.03 24.11
CA ASP A 773 9.71 28.46 24.43
C ASP A 773 11.08 28.76 25.09
N ARG A 774 11.79 27.73 25.56
CA ARG A 774 13.16 27.81 26.11
C ARG A 774 14.28 27.69 25.05
N ASP A 775 13.94 27.33 23.83
CA ASP A 775 14.85 27.15 22.69
C ASP A 775 14.28 27.93 21.50
N ALA A 776 14.85 29.09 21.21
CA ALA A 776 14.30 30.01 20.20
C ALA A 776 14.21 29.37 18.80
N ALA A 777 15.17 28.52 18.43
CA ALA A 777 15.20 27.88 17.11
C ALA A 777 14.11 26.81 17.00
N ALA A 778 13.96 26.00 18.05
CA ALA A 778 12.88 25.02 18.12
C ALA A 778 11.51 25.70 18.16
N GLY A 779 11.36 26.74 18.99
CA GLY A 779 10.13 27.51 19.11
C GLY A 779 9.70 28.13 17.79
N ALA A 780 10.63 28.71 17.02
CA ALA A 780 10.33 29.26 15.70
C ALA A 780 9.78 28.20 14.73
N ARG A 781 10.41 27.03 14.64
CA ARG A 781 9.98 25.93 13.75
C ARG A 781 8.65 25.32 14.15
N VAL A 782 8.46 25.03 15.44
CA VAL A 782 7.20 24.48 15.96
C VAL A 782 6.04 25.44 15.75
N LEU A 783 6.22 26.74 16.04
CA LEU A 783 5.18 27.74 15.85
C LEU A 783 4.82 27.92 14.37
N ALA A 784 5.79 27.83 13.46
CA ALA A 784 5.51 27.85 12.02
C ALA A 784 4.68 26.64 11.57
N ALA A 785 5.01 25.44 12.04
CA ALA A 785 4.23 24.23 11.74
C ALA A 785 2.82 24.28 12.36
N LEU A 786 2.71 24.75 13.60
CA LEU A 786 1.44 24.92 14.32
C LEU A 786 0.53 25.96 13.64
N ALA A 787 1.10 27.04 13.10
CA ALA A 787 0.33 28.02 12.32
C ALA A 787 -0.28 27.42 11.04
N VAL A 788 0.41 26.49 10.38
CA VAL A 788 -0.18 25.73 9.27
C VAL A 788 -1.29 24.82 9.78
N GLY A 789 -1.11 24.17 10.93
CA GLY A 789 -2.15 23.36 11.59
C GLY A 789 -3.43 24.14 11.93
N HIS A 790 -3.31 25.41 12.27
CA HIS A 790 -4.45 26.31 12.55
C HIS A 790 -4.93 27.14 11.35
N CYS A 791 -4.51 26.83 10.11
CA CYS A 791 -4.92 27.64 8.95
C CYS A 791 -6.44 27.61 8.69
N TYR A 792 -7.15 26.57 9.16
CA TYR A 792 -8.61 26.46 9.11
C TYR A 792 -9.32 26.92 10.40
N ASP A 793 -8.61 27.51 11.38
CA ASP A 793 -9.29 28.11 12.55
C ASP A 793 -10.20 29.27 12.06
N PRO A 794 -11.46 29.34 12.51
CA PRO A 794 -12.36 30.45 12.18
C PRO A 794 -11.86 31.85 12.60
N ARG A 795 -10.86 31.91 13.48
CA ARG A 795 -10.21 33.12 13.99
C ARG A 795 -8.85 33.32 13.31
N PRO A 796 -8.73 34.20 12.30
CA PRO A 796 -7.49 34.39 11.55
C PRO A 796 -6.32 34.89 12.41
N GLU A 797 -6.60 35.50 13.56
CA GLU A 797 -5.59 35.98 14.52
C GLU A 797 -4.79 34.85 15.19
N VAL A 798 -5.32 33.62 15.25
CA VAL A 798 -4.64 32.48 15.89
C VAL A 798 -3.38 32.11 15.13
N ALA A 799 -3.51 31.78 13.84
CA ALA A 799 -2.37 31.45 13.00
C ALA A 799 -1.41 32.64 12.83
N ALA A 800 -1.93 33.86 12.74
CA ALA A 800 -1.11 35.07 12.65
C ALA A 800 -0.22 35.27 13.89
N ALA A 801 -0.77 35.08 15.10
CA ALA A 801 -0.02 35.24 16.34
C ALA A 801 1.14 34.23 16.45
N HIS A 802 0.92 32.98 16.03
CA HIS A 802 2.00 31.97 15.98
C HIS A 802 3.11 32.38 15.00
N LEU A 803 2.77 32.83 13.80
CA LEU A 803 3.75 33.24 12.78
C LEU A 803 4.53 34.48 13.19
N ASP A 804 3.87 35.49 13.77
CA ASP A 804 4.52 36.72 14.23
C ASP A 804 5.54 36.41 15.34
N ARG A 805 5.17 35.52 16.26
CA ARG A 805 6.09 35.05 17.30
C ARG A 805 7.24 34.22 16.71
N ALA A 806 6.96 33.33 15.76
CA ALA A 806 7.95 32.51 15.09
C ALA A 806 9.00 33.37 14.36
N GLU A 807 8.57 34.40 13.64
CA GLU A 807 9.45 35.32 12.92
C GLU A 807 10.34 36.14 13.86
N GLN A 808 9.78 36.66 14.95
CA GLN A 808 10.58 37.35 15.98
C GLN A 808 11.69 36.47 16.55
N LEU A 809 11.37 35.19 16.81
CA LEU A 809 12.36 34.22 17.30
C LEU A 809 13.42 33.95 16.22
N ALA A 810 13.02 33.65 14.99
CA ALA A 810 13.94 33.39 13.87
C ALA A 810 14.88 34.58 13.59
N GLU A 811 14.35 35.81 13.58
CA GLU A 811 15.14 37.03 13.37
C GLU A 811 16.15 37.27 14.50
N SER A 812 15.80 36.91 15.75
CA SER A 812 16.72 37.05 16.89
C SER A 812 17.92 36.09 16.82
N ILE A 813 17.77 34.95 16.16
CA ILE A 813 18.80 33.92 16.00
C ILE A 813 19.72 34.26 14.83
N GLY A 814 19.15 34.77 13.73
CA GLY A 814 19.88 35.09 12.51
C GLY A 814 20.31 33.88 11.68
N ASP A 815 19.75 32.70 11.96
CA ASP A 815 19.98 31.47 11.18
C ASP A 815 19.09 31.47 9.92
N PRO A 816 19.66 31.42 8.71
CA PRO A 816 18.90 31.43 7.47
C PRO A 816 18.01 30.19 7.30
N ASP A 817 18.36 29.03 7.84
CA ASP A 817 17.54 27.81 7.75
C ASP A 817 16.28 27.91 8.63
N VAL A 818 16.42 28.47 9.84
CA VAL A 818 15.28 28.71 10.73
C VAL A 818 14.34 29.77 10.13
N LEU A 819 14.90 30.85 9.58
CA LEU A 819 14.09 31.88 8.93
C LEU A 819 13.38 31.36 7.67
N ALA A 820 14.05 30.50 6.89
CA ALA A 820 13.44 29.85 5.74
C ALA A 820 12.24 28.98 6.16
N ASP A 821 12.37 28.18 7.22
CA ASP A 821 11.25 27.40 7.76
C ASP A 821 10.06 28.27 8.15
N VAL A 822 10.30 29.39 8.84
CA VAL A 822 9.21 30.32 9.23
C VAL A 822 8.54 30.95 8.00
N LEU A 823 9.32 31.37 7.01
CA LEU A 823 8.78 31.95 5.78
C LEU A 823 8.00 30.92 4.95
N THR A 824 8.48 29.69 4.85
CA THR A 824 7.76 28.57 4.23
C THR A 824 6.45 28.32 4.96
N GLY A 825 6.46 28.19 6.29
CA GLY A 825 5.23 28.04 7.08
C GLY A 825 4.23 29.17 6.84
N ARG A 826 4.70 30.42 6.79
CA ARG A 826 3.86 31.58 6.48
C ARG A 826 3.27 31.52 5.06
N LEU A 827 4.07 31.14 4.05
CA LEU A 827 3.60 30.98 2.68
C LEU A 827 2.53 29.89 2.58
N ILE A 828 2.70 28.77 3.28
CA ILE A 828 1.74 27.67 3.29
C ILE A 828 0.45 28.03 4.03
N THR A 829 0.53 28.64 5.21
CA THR A 829 -0.64 29.10 5.98
C THR A 829 -1.53 30.03 5.16
N TYR A 830 -0.93 30.92 4.37
CA TYR A 830 -1.65 31.91 3.56
C TYR A 830 -1.70 31.56 2.06
N SER A 831 -1.41 30.31 1.72
CA SER A 831 -1.45 29.83 0.35
C SER A 831 -2.85 30.03 -0.22
N GLY A 832 -2.97 30.72 -1.37
CA GLY A 832 -4.25 31.04 -2.01
C GLY A 832 -5.16 32.06 -1.29
N VAL A 833 -4.79 32.59 -0.12
CA VAL A 833 -5.62 33.53 0.64
C VAL A 833 -5.61 34.92 0.00
N ALA A 834 -6.78 35.38 -0.48
CA ALA A 834 -6.90 36.61 -1.25
C ALA A 834 -6.44 37.88 -0.51
N THR A 835 -6.72 37.99 0.80
CA THR A 835 -6.30 39.13 1.65
C THR A 835 -4.79 39.14 1.93
N ALA A 836 -4.09 38.04 1.69
CA ALA A 836 -2.65 37.92 1.89
C ALA A 836 -1.85 37.98 0.58
N SER A 837 -2.50 37.93 -0.59
CA SER A 837 -1.83 37.71 -1.89
C SER A 837 -0.69 38.70 -2.20
N GLU A 838 -0.82 39.99 -1.87
CA GLU A 838 0.29 40.95 -2.04
C GLU A 838 1.48 40.66 -1.12
N ARG A 839 1.19 40.31 0.14
CA ARG A 839 2.22 39.97 1.14
C ARG A 839 2.89 38.63 0.82
N THR A 840 2.16 37.68 0.25
CA THR A 840 2.69 36.39 -0.22
C THR A 840 3.85 36.59 -1.20
N LEU A 841 3.73 37.53 -2.14
CA LEU A 841 4.82 37.83 -3.08
C LEU A 841 6.06 38.37 -2.37
N VAL A 842 5.87 39.25 -1.39
CA VAL A 842 6.97 39.81 -0.57
C VAL A 842 7.66 38.74 0.26
N TRP A 843 6.90 37.83 0.89
CA TRP A 843 7.47 36.73 1.67
C TRP A 843 8.23 35.75 0.79
N ALA A 844 7.72 35.45 -0.41
CA ALA A 844 8.40 34.61 -1.38
C ALA A 844 9.71 35.22 -1.89
N GLU A 845 9.73 36.52 -2.19
CA GLU A 845 10.97 37.22 -2.55
C GLU A 845 12.00 37.18 -1.41
N ARG A 846 11.54 37.38 -0.16
CA ARG A 846 12.40 37.28 1.01
C ARG A 846 13.00 35.86 1.15
N LEU A 847 12.17 34.82 1.06
CA LEU A 847 12.61 33.42 1.14
C LEU A 847 13.64 33.09 0.05
N ASN A 848 13.32 33.43 -1.20
CA ASN A 848 14.19 33.15 -2.35
C ASN A 848 15.52 33.93 -2.32
N GLY A 849 15.59 35.02 -1.55
CA GLY A 849 16.81 35.79 -1.33
C GLY A 849 17.75 35.18 -0.26
N LEU A 850 17.29 34.20 0.52
CA LEU A 850 18.09 33.56 1.57
C LEU A 850 19.02 32.48 0.99
N ARG A 851 20.20 32.32 1.61
CA ARG A 851 21.08 31.18 1.36
C ARG A 851 20.87 30.16 2.47
N HIS A 852 20.02 29.18 2.21
CA HIS A 852 19.66 28.12 3.16
C HIS A 852 19.74 26.74 2.48
N SER A 853 19.84 25.70 3.29
CA SER A 853 20.09 24.31 2.86
C SER A 853 19.01 23.77 1.91
N ARG A 854 17.76 24.20 2.10
CA ARG A 854 16.57 23.72 1.37
C ARG A 854 16.10 24.62 0.22
N SER A 855 16.96 25.53 -0.25
CA SER A 855 16.60 26.59 -1.22
C SER A 855 16.05 26.10 -2.56
N ARG A 856 16.49 24.92 -3.04
CA ARG A 856 16.00 24.37 -4.31
C ARG A 856 14.52 23.99 -4.22
N GLU A 857 14.13 23.27 -3.18
CA GLU A 857 12.75 22.80 -2.96
C GLU A 857 11.83 23.96 -2.58
N ASP A 858 12.26 24.81 -1.64
CA ASP A 858 11.47 25.95 -1.17
C ASP A 858 11.17 26.94 -2.29
N ARG A 859 12.06 27.08 -3.29
CA ARG A 859 11.80 27.88 -4.48
C ARG A 859 10.67 27.32 -5.34
N VAL A 860 10.53 25.98 -5.42
CA VAL A 860 9.40 25.35 -6.15
C VAL A 860 8.09 25.58 -5.41
N ILE A 861 8.09 25.38 -4.08
CA ILE A 861 6.94 25.65 -3.21
C ILE A 861 6.52 27.12 -3.33
N SER A 862 7.48 28.03 -3.19
CA SER A 862 7.31 29.48 -3.36
C SER A 862 6.65 29.83 -4.69
N ASN A 863 7.17 29.29 -5.80
CA ASN A 863 6.60 29.54 -7.12
C ASN A 863 5.15 29.05 -7.22
N SER A 864 4.89 27.84 -6.75
CA SER A 864 3.56 27.22 -6.72
C SER A 864 2.55 28.03 -5.90
N VAL A 865 2.92 28.51 -4.71
CA VAL A 865 2.07 29.38 -3.87
C VAL A 865 1.79 30.73 -4.57
N CYS A 866 2.82 31.30 -5.19
CA CYS A 866 2.71 32.60 -5.83
C CYS A 866 1.83 32.60 -7.08
N THR A 867 1.66 31.48 -7.80
CA THR A 867 0.74 31.43 -8.95
C THR A 867 -0.69 31.77 -8.53
N MET A 868 -1.14 31.27 -7.38
CA MET A 868 -2.47 31.59 -6.84
C MET A 868 -2.58 33.05 -6.42
N ALA A 869 -1.53 33.60 -5.81
CA ALA A 869 -1.49 35.01 -5.44
C ALA A 869 -1.58 35.89 -6.70
N GLU A 870 -0.77 35.63 -7.71
CA GLU A 870 -0.77 36.40 -8.97
C GLU A 870 -2.13 36.30 -9.71
N MET A 871 -2.77 35.12 -9.71
CA MET A 871 -4.15 34.99 -10.20
C MET A 871 -5.11 35.87 -9.41
N ASN A 872 -5.13 35.78 -8.07
CA ASN A 872 -5.98 36.63 -7.24
C ASN A 872 -5.79 38.12 -7.55
N LEU A 873 -4.54 38.56 -7.74
CA LEU A 873 -4.18 39.95 -8.03
C LEU A 873 -4.51 40.38 -9.47
N GLY A 874 -4.87 39.46 -10.36
CA GLY A 874 -5.16 39.75 -11.77
C GLY A 874 -3.93 39.82 -12.68
N ASP A 875 -2.77 39.31 -12.23
CA ASP A 875 -1.54 39.20 -13.03
C ASP A 875 -1.36 37.77 -13.57
N VAL A 876 -2.24 37.40 -14.50
CA VAL A 876 -2.31 36.04 -15.09
C VAL A 876 -1.05 35.70 -15.88
N ASP A 877 -0.39 36.69 -16.48
CA ASP A 877 0.86 36.47 -17.22
C ASP A 877 2.03 36.18 -16.28
N ALA A 878 2.10 36.85 -15.12
CA ALA A 878 3.07 36.49 -14.10
C ALA A 878 2.80 35.09 -13.55
N ALA A 879 1.53 34.77 -13.27
CA ALA A 879 1.12 33.43 -12.83
C ALA A 879 1.58 32.34 -13.82
N ALA A 880 1.40 32.57 -15.13
CA ALA A 880 1.82 31.64 -16.17
C ALA A 880 3.35 31.47 -16.25
N ARG A 881 4.12 32.57 -16.14
CA ARG A 881 5.59 32.50 -16.10
C ARG A 881 6.08 31.74 -14.88
N ARG A 882 5.48 32.02 -13.71
CA ARG A 882 5.87 31.42 -12.45
C ARG A 882 5.49 29.94 -12.38
N LEU A 883 4.35 29.58 -12.96
CA LEU A 883 3.92 28.20 -13.16
C LEU A 883 4.96 27.41 -13.97
N ALA A 884 5.43 27.95 -15.09
CA ALA A 884 6.44 27.29 -15.91
C ALA A 884 7.73 27.01 -15.13
N VAL A 885 8.23 27.98 -14.36
CA VAL A 885 9.40 27.81 -13.48
C VAL A 885 9.13 26.80 -12.35
N GLY A 886 7.90 26.79 -11.81
CA GLY A 886 7.49 25.82 -10.80
C GLY A 886 7.47 24.39 -11.34
N ILE A 887 6.92 24.18 -12.54
CA ILE A 887 6.91 22.87 -13.22
C ILE A 887 8.35 22.42 -13.44
N GLU A 888 9.19 23.32 -13.96
CA GLU A 888 10.61 23.07 -14.14
C GLU A 888 11.33 22.75 -12.82
N GLY A 889 10.95 23.35 -11.70
CA GLY A 889 11.54 22.97 -10.41
C GLY A 889 11.08 21.59 -9.94
N SER A 890 9.77 21.35 -10.00
CA SER A 890 9.12 20.16 -9.44
C SER A 890 9.52 18.88 -10.15
N GLU A 891 9.72 18.94 -11.46
CA GLU A 891 10.08 17.78 -12.26
C GLU A 891 11.56 17.37 -12.02
N ALA A 892 12.44 18.30 -11.63
CA ALA A 892 13.90 18.12 -11.50
C ALA A 892 14.25 17.56 -10.14
N LEU A 893 13.39 17.84 -9.18
CA LEU A 893 13.51 17.31 -7.84
C LEU A 893 12.60 16.07 -7.67
N THR A 894 11.90 15.65 -8.74
CA THR A 894 10.90 14.57 -8.74
C THR A 894 9.93 14.72 -7.56
N LEU A 895 9.26 15.89 -7.47
CA LEU A 895 8.34 16.23 -6.38
C LEU A 895 6.89 15.97 -6.80
N PRO A 896 6.35 14.75 -6.61
CA PRO A 896 5.07 14.33 -7.19
C PRO A 896 3.90 15.20 -6.69
N VAL A 897 3.94 15.62 -5.43
CA VAL A 897 2.96 16.55 -4.84
C VAL A 897 2.86 17.86 -5.62
N LEU A 898 4.00 18.54 -5.80
CA LEU A 898 4.07 19.82 -6.48
C LEU A 898 3.76 19.67 -7.97
N ARG A 899 4.18 18.57 -8.59
CA ARG A 899 3.81 18.25 -9.98
C ARG A 899 2.30 18.23 -10.15
N ALA A 900 1.57 17.49 -9.31
CA ALA A 900 0.11 17.47 -9.36
C ALA A 900 -0.46 18.90 -9.23
N GLN A 901 -0.10 19.61 -8.16
CA GLN A 901 -0.53 20.99 -7.85
C GLN A 901 -0.34 21.96 -9.01
N LEU A 902 0.80 21.89 -9.69
CA LEU A 902 1.11 22.75 -10.83
C LEU A 902 0.33 22.33 -12.09
N ARG A 903 0.07 21.04 -12.32
CA ARG A 903 -0.81 20.60 -13.42
C ARG A 903 -2.26 21.04 -13.23
N TRP A 904 -2.75 21.05 -11.98
CA TRP A 904 -4.05 21.64 -11.64
C TRP A 904 -4.09 23.13 -12.02
N MET A 905 -3.03 23.87 -11.71
CA MET A 905 -2.92 25.28 -12.08
C MET A 905 -2.86 25.53 -13.60
N GLU A 906 -2.22 24.63 -14.39
CA GLU A 906 -2.27 24.70 -15.86
C GLU A 906 -3.71 24.60 -16.38
N ALA A 907 -4.49 23.68 -15.80
CA ALA A 907 -5.91 23.54 -16.16
C ALA A 907 -6.70 24.81 -15.81
N VAL A 908 -6.44 25.43 -14.65
CA VAL A 908 -7.06 26.70 -14.26
C VAL A 908 -6.76 27.82 -15.26
N LEU A 909 -5.52 27.94 -15.75
CA LEU A 909 -5.17 28.92 -16.78
C LEU A 909 -5.85 28.62 -18.12
N ALA A 910 -5.99 27.35 -18.50
CA ALA A 910 -6.69 26.94 -19.71
C ALA A 910 -8.19 27.26 -19.63
N VAL A 911 -8.85 26.97 -18.49
CA VAL A 911 -10.23 27.39 -18.21
C VAL A 911 -10.37 28.90 -18.32
N TRP A 912 -9.46 29.66 -17.70
CA TRP A 912 -9.48 31.13 -17.74
C TRP A 912 -9.42 31.68 -19.17
N ARG A 913 -8.58 31.08 -20.02
CA ARG A 913 -8.40 31.49 -21.43
C ARG A 913 -9.48 30.93 -22.37
N GLY A 914 -10.30 29.99 -21.92
CA GLY A 914 -11.36 29.35 -22.70
C GLY A 914 -10.90 28.17 -23.56
N ASP A 915 -9.75 27.57 -23.24
CA ASP A 915 -9.28 26.33 -23.86
C ASP A 915 -9.71 25.12 -23.00
N PHE A 916 -10.99 24.75 -23.12
CA PHE A 916 -11.59 23.70 -22.28
C PHE A 916 -11.05 22.30 -22.58
N ALA A 917 -10.62 22.04 -23.81
CA ALA A 917 -10.01 20.77 -24.19
C ALA A 917 -8.63 20.60 -23.50
N GLU A 918 -7.83 21.66 -23.50
CA GLU A 918 -6.55 21.68 -22.79
C GLU A 918 -6.75 21.57 -21.28
N ALA A 919 -7.77 22.25 -20.72
CA ALA A 919 -8.13 22.12 -19.32
C ALA A 919 -8.48 20.67 -18.91
N GLU A 920 -9.31 19.98 -19.69
CA GLU A 920 -9.68 18.58 -19.44
C GLU A 920 -8.44 17.66 -19.49
N ARG A 921 -7.53 17.90 -20.45
CA ARG A 921 -6.26 17.16 -20.54
C ARG A 921 -5.41 17.35 -19.28
N HIS A 922 -5.23 18.60 -18.83
CA HIS A 922 -4.42 18.87 -17.63
C HIS A 922 -5.09 18.33 -16.35
N HIS A 923 -6.42 18.38 -16.22
CA HIS A 923 -7.11 17.71 -15.11
C HIS A 923 -6.84 16.21 -15.08
N GLY A 924 -6.87 15.53 -16.23
CA GLY A 924 -6.56 14.10 -16.33
C GLY A 924 -5.11 13.78 -15.92
N ILE A 925 -4.15 14.60 -16.36
CA ILE A 925 -2.74 14.46 -15.95
C ILE A 925 -2.60 14.69 -14.44
N ALA A 926 -3.21 15.74 -13.92
CA ALA A 926 -3.10 16.12 -12.51
C ALA A 926 -3.72 15.07 -11.59
N ALA A 927 -4.87 14.50 -11.96
CA ALA A 927 -5.50 13.39 -11.25
C ALA A 927 -4.58 12.14 -11.24
N HIS A 928 -3.97 11.81 -12.38
CA HIS A 928 -3.06 10.66 -12.47
C HIS A 928 -1.80 10.82 -11.62
N VAL A 929 -1.17 12.01 -11.62
CA VAL A 929 0.00 12.27 -10.78
C VAL A 929 -0.38 12.27 -9.29
N HIS A 930 -1.57 12.77 -8.95
CA HIS A 930 -2.07 12.77 -7.58
C HIS A 930 -2.27 11.34 -7.03
N GLU A 931 -2.73 10.38 -7.86
CA GLU A 931 -2.85 8.96 -7.48
C GLU A 931 -1.50 8.30 -7.07
N GLN A 932 -0.37 8.90 -7.43
CA GLN A 932 0.96 8.44 -7.04
C GLN A 932 1.43 8.97 -5.68
N THR A 933 0.59 9.76 -5.00
CA THR A 933 0.92 10.40 -3.71
C THR A 933 -0.01 9.96 -2.60
N GLU A 934 0.43 10.09 -1.35
CA GLU A 934 -0.40 9.94 -0.15
C GLU A 934 -1.11 11.26 0.23
N LEU A 935 -1.19 12.23 -0.68
CA LEU A 935 -2.04 13.39 -0.46
C LEU A 935 -3.48 12.95 -0.33
N TYR A 936 -4.20 13.65 0.54
CA TYR A 936 -5.61 13.38 0.79
C TYR A 936 -6.42 13.61 -0.47
N GLY A 937 -7.20 12.62 -0.88
CA GLY A 937 -8.12 12.67 -2.02
C GLY A 937 -9.34 13.58 -1.83
N ALA A 938 -9.20 14.65 -1.04
CA ALA A 938 -10.23 15.53 -0.49
C ALA A 938 -11.01 16.31 -1.56
N GLY A 939 -11.81 15.61 -2.38
CA GLY A 939 -12.71 16.21 -3.38
C GLY A 939 -12.05 17.07 -4.46
N SER A 940 -10.71 17.16 -4.53
CA SER A 940 -9.99 18.04 -5.45
C SER A 940 -10.29 17.66 -6.91
N GLY A 941 -10.32 16.35 -7.20
CA GLY A 941 -10.88 15.74 -8.42
C GLY A 941 -12.21 16.34 -8.86
N LEU A 942 -13.17 16.27 -7.94
CA LEU A 942 -14.54 16.75 -8.14
C LEU A 942 -14.59 18.27 -8.30
N MET A 943 -13.79 19.02 -7.55
CA MET A 943 -13.72 20.47 -7.65
C MET A 943 -13.23 20.97 -9.02
N ALA A 944 -12.21 20.35 -9.63
CA ALA A 944 -11.84 20.68 -11.03
C ALA A 944 -12.99 20.42 -11.98
N ALA A 945 -13.56 19.23 -11.87
CA ALA A 945 -14.61 18.78 -12.78
C ALA A 945 -15.79 19.74 -12.73
N VAL A 946 -16.17 20.17 -11.52
CA VAL A 946 -17.24 21.14 -11.31
C VAL A 946 -16.83 22.55 -11.77
N SER A 947 -15.58 22.98 -11.57
CA SER A 947 -15.09 24.26 -12.10
C SER A 947 -15.15 24.31 -13.63
N LEU A 948 -14.81 23.22 -14.32
CA LEU A 948 -14.90 23.11 -15.78
C LEU A 948 -16.36 23.03 -16.24
N LEU A 949 -17.17 22.17 -15.60
CA LEU A 949 -18.60 22.00 -15.88
C LEU A 949 -19.36 23.33 -15.76
N ARG A 950 -18.96 24.20 -14.83
CA ARG A 950 -19.55 25.53 -14.68
C ARG A 950 -19.36 26.41 -15.91
N GLU A 951 -18.22 26.30 -16.59
CA GLU A 951 -17.92 27.09 -17.79
C GLU A 951 -18.48 26.45 -19.06
N THR A 952 -18.41 25.12 -19.20
CA THR A 952 -18.92 24.42 -20.39
C THR A 952 -20.44 24.25 -20.36
N GLY A 953 -21.03 24.11 -19.17
CA GLY A 953 -22.37 23.55 -19.00
C GLY A 953 -22.42 22.05 -19.34
N GLY A 954 -23.60 21.44 -19.18
CA GLY A 954 -23.83 20.03 -19.49
C GLY A 954 -24.72 19.32 -18.47
N PRO A 955 -25.03 18.04 -18.68
CA PRO A 955 -25.79 17.25 -17.70
C PRO A 955 -24.96 17.08 -16.41
N ILE A 956 -25.59 17.38 -15.27
CA ILE A 956 -25.03 17.10 -13.95
C ILE A 956 -25.35 15.65 -13.60
N ASP A 957 -24.35 14.88 -13.17
CA ASP A 957 -24.60 13.56 -12.58
C ASP A 957 -25.41 13.75 -11.29
N PRO A 958 -26.63 13.17 -11.17
CA PRO A 958 -27.44 13.28 -9.95
C PRO A 958 -26.71 12.82 -8.68
N GLN A 959 -25.73 11.92 -8.81
CA GLN A 959 -24.91 11.46 -7.68
C GLN A 959 -24.05 12.59 -7.10
N TRP A 960 -23.64 13.57 -7.91
CA TRP A 960 -22.79 14.68 -7.46
C TRP A 960 -23.54 15.64 -6.53
N LEU A 961 -24.85 15.81 -6.72
CA LEU A 961 -25.70 16.61 -5.81
C LEU A 961 -25.96 15.89 -4.49
N ALA A 962 -25.88 14.56 -4.50
CA ALA A 962 -26.10 13.68 -3.34
C ALA A 962 -24.81 13.32 -2.58
N VAL A 963 -23.66 13.90 -2.94
CA VAL A 963 -22.38 13.63 -2.27
C VAL A 963 -22.48 13.97 -0.78
N ALA A 964 -22.17 12.99 0.07
CA ALA A 964 -22.10 13.15 1.51
C ALA A 964 -20.75 13.73 1.93
N ALA A 965 -20.78 14.51 3.01
CA ALA A 965 -19.56 14.96 3.68
C ALA A 965 -18.88 13.77 4.37
N THR A 966 -17.70 13.44 3.90
CA THR A 966 -16.80 12.42 4.47
C THR A 966 -15.38 13.01 4.48
N PRO A 967 -14.43 12.41 5.23
CA PRO A 967 -13.03 12.81 5.14
C PRO A 967 -12.49 12.78 3.70
N GLU A 968 -12.89 11.80 2.90
CA GLU A 968 -12.50 11.66 1.49
C GLU A 968 -13.06 12.77 0.59
N THR A 969 -14.18 13.39 0.98
CA THR A 969 -14.77 14.52 0.22
C THR A 969 -14.33 15.88 0.76
N GLY A 970 -13.40 15.92 1.73
CA GLY A 970 -12.90 17.16 2.37
C GLY A 970 -13.87 17.74 3.41
N GLY A 971 -14.76 16.90 3.94
CA GLY A 971 -15.75 17.28 4.95
C GLY A 971 -16.83 18.23 4.43
N GLN A 972 -17.62 18.75 5.37
CA GLN A 972 -18.84 19.51 5.07
C GLN A 972 -18.55 20.78 4.26
N THR A 973 -17.49 21.52 4.63
CA THR A 973 -17.12 22.77 3.96
C THR A 973 -16.78 22.58 2.48
N MET A 974 -16.07 21.50 2.12
CA MET A 974 -15.75 21.22 0.73
C MET A 974 -16.96 20.73 -0.07
N VAL A 975 -17.81 19.89 0.53
CA VAL A 975 -19.05 19.44 -0.09
C VAL A 975 -20.00 20.62 -0.36
N ASP A 976 -20.10 21.57 0.58
CA ASP A 976 -20.95 22.76 0.37
C ASP A 976 -20.42 23.66 -0.73
N LEU A 977 -19.09 23.78 -0.89
CA LEU A 977 -18.48 24.49 -2.01
C LEU A 977 -18.84 23.83 -3.35
N VAL A 978 -18.64 22.52 -3.46
CA VAL A 978 -19.02 21.72 -4.66
C VAL A 978 -20.50 21.92 -4.96
N ARG A 979 -21.36 21.76 -3.95
CA ARG A 979 -22.81 21.91 -4.09
C ARG A 979 -23.20 23.32 -4.54
N THR A 980 -22.56 24.34 -3.97
CA THR A 980 -22.79 25.74 -4.37
C THR A 980 -22.47 25.91 -5.86
N ALA A 981 -21.33 25.41 -6.33
CA ALA A 981 -20.95 25.50 -7.73
C ALA A 981 -21.91 24.74 -8.66
N LEU A 982 -22.31 23.52 -8.29
CA LEU A 982 -23.28 22.72 -9.07
C LEU A 982 -24.64 23.42 -9.18
N LEU A 983 -25.13 24.04 -8.10
CA LEU A 983 -26.41 24.76 -8.12
C LEU A 983 -26.38 26.02 -9.00
N THR A 984 -25.20 26.56 -9.36
CA THR A 984 -25.10 27.65 -10.35
C THR A 984 -25.29 27.20 -11.79
N VAL A 985 -25.29 25.89 -12.06
CA VAL A 985 -25.53 25.31 -13.40
C VAL A 985 -26.71 24.35 -13.46
N ALA A 986 -27.28 23.97 -12.32
CA ALA A 986 -28.44 23.09 -12.25
C ALA A 986 -29.73 23.78 -12.68
N ASP A 987 -30.59 23.04 -13.38
CA ASP A 987 -31.95 23.44 -13.73
C ASP A 987 -32.96 22.52 -13.00
N GLY A 988 -34.01 23.09 -12.40
CA GLY A 988 -35.08 22.31 -11.78
C GLY A 988 -35.87 23.06 -10.70
N PRO A 989 -37.07 22.56 -10.33
CA PRO A 989 -37.93 23.23 -9.35
C PRO A 989 -37.37 23.21 -7.92
N GLU A 990 -36.42 22.32 -7.62
CA GLU A 990 -35.82 22.18 -6.28
C GLU A 990 -34.62 23.13 -6.05
N VAL A 991 -34.02 23.65 -7.13
CA VAL A 991 -32.81 24.50 -7.08
C VAL A 991 -33.00 25.75 -6.22
N PRO A 992 -34.11 26.53 -6.33
CA PRO A 992 -34.28 27.73 -5.51
C PRO A 992 -34.34 27.41 -4.01
N SER A 993 -34.95 26.29 -3.62
CA SER A 993 -35.01 25.90 -2.21
C SER A 993 -33.64 25.49 -1.66
N ALA A 994 -32.86 24.74 -2.45
CA ALA A 994 -31.51 24.35 -2.05
C ALA A 994 -30.54 25.56 -1.98
N ALA A 995 -30.65 26.48 -2.95
CA ALA A 995 -29.89 27.73 -2.96
C ALA A 995 -30.20 28.60 -1.73
N GLU A 996 -31.48 28.71 -1.37
CA GLU A 996 -31.95 29.46 -0.21
C GLU A 996 -31.37 28.89 1.10
N SER A 997 -31.31 27.56 1.21
CA SER A 997 -30.72 26.90 2.38
C SER A 997 -29.24 27.25 2.53
N LEU A 998 -28.44 27.12 1.47
CA LEU A 998 -26.99 27.43 1.51
C LEU A 998 -26.73 28.91 1.84
N LEU A 999 -27.47 29.83 1.22
CA LEU A 999 -27.31 31.27 1.47
C LEU A 999 -27.75 31.67 2.88
N SER A 1000 -28.80 31.04 3.42
CA SER A 1000 -29.25 31.26 4.80
C SER A 1000 -28.22 30.77 5.82
N GLU A 1001 -27.67 29.57 5.59
CA GLU A 1001 -26.63 28.97 6.42
C GLU A 1001 -25.33 29.79 6.41
N TRP A 1002 -24.92 30.23 5.22
CA TRP A 1002 -23.82 31.17 5.07
C TRP A 1002 -24.07 32.43 5.92
N LEU A 1003 -25.21 33.10 5.74
CA LEU A 1003 -25.54 34.34 6.47
C LEU A 1003 -25.60 34.15 8.00
N ALA A 1004 -26.04 32.97 8.46
CA ALA A 1004 -26.08 32.63 9.89
C ALA A 1004 -24.69 32.40 10.49
N THR A 1005 -23.72 31.95 9.69
CA THR A 1005 -22.37 31.59 10.13
C THR A 1005 -21.47 32.83 10.16
N ARG A 1006 -21.15 33.35 11.36
CA ARG A 1006 -20.38 34.59 11.53
C ARG A 1006 -18.85 34.43 11.57
N ALA A 1007 -18.36 33.30 12.08
CA ALA A 1007 -16.93 33.01 12.13
C ALA A 1007 -16.61 31.95 11.07
N ARG A 1008 -15.78 32.30 10.09
CA ARG A 1008 -15.40 31.41 8.98
C ARG A 1008 -13.90 31.51 8.74
N PRO A 1009 -13.23 30.40 8.43
CA PRO A 1009 -11.81 30.44 8.12
C PRO A 1009 -11.56 31.24 6.84
N HIS A 1010 -10.48 32.01 6.84
CA HIS A 1010 -10.02 32.79 5.69
C HIS A 1010 -8.95 32.00 4.94
N VAL A 1011 -9.40 31.17 4.01
CA VAL A 1011 -8.58 30.18 3.31
C VAL A 1011 -8.66 30.34 1.80
N TRP A 1012 -7.92 29.51 1.09
CA TRP A 1012 -7.77 29.52 -0.37
C TRP A 1012 -9.08 29.40 -1.18
N THR A 1013 -10.17 28.92 -0.57
CA THR A 1013 -11.50 28.83 -1.21
C THR A 1013 -12.43 29.99 -0.86
N THR A 1014 -12.15 30.79 0.17
CA THR A 1014 -13.12 31.74 0.76
C THR A 1014 -13.64 32.75 -0.26
N LEU A 1015 -12.75 33.37 -1.05
CA LEU A 1015 -13.15 34.37 -2.05
C LEU A 1015 -13.96 33.74 -3.19
N GLY A 1016 -13.52 32.58 -3.70
CA GLY A 1016 -14.24 31.85 -4.74
C GLY A 1016 -15.63 31.41 -4.29
N HIS A 1017 -15.77 30.93 -3.06
CA HIS A 1017 -17.07 30.55 -2.50
C HIS A 1017 -18.02 31.74 -2.38
N LEU A 1018 -17.54 32.89 -1.92
CA LEU A 1018 -18.33 34.13 -1.85
C LEU A 1018 -18.85 34.58 -3.23
N VAL A 1019 -18.00 34.48 -4.26
CA VAL A 1019 -18.38 34.79 -5.64
C VAL A 1019 -19.40 33.78 -6.18
N LEU A 1020 -19.26 32.49 -5.86
CA LEU A 1020 -20.26 31.47 -6.22
C LEU A 1020 -21.62 31.73 -5.56
N LEU A 1021 -21.63 32.09 -4.27
CA LEU A 1021 -22.87 32.45 -3.55
C LEU A 1021 -23.52 33.70 -4.14
N ALA A 1022 -22.73 34.70 -4.55
CA ALA A 1022 -23.23 35.89 -5.23
C ALA A 1022 -23.88 35.58 -6.58
N HIS A 1023 -23.26 34.68 -7.36
CA HIS A 1023 -23.89 34.18 -8.58
C HIS A 1023 -25.19 33.44 -8.28
N LEU A 1024 -25.18 32.52 -7.32
CA LEU A 1024 -26.33 31.73 -6.93
C LEU A 1024 -27.53 32.61 -6.48
N ALA A 1025 -27.26 33.65 -5.70
CA ALA A 1025 -28.28 34.62 -5.27
C ALA A 1025 -28.86 35.41 -6.46
N ALA A 1026 -28.01 35.83 -7.40
CA ALA A 1026 -28.45 36.53 -8.62
C ALA A 1026 -29.26 35.62 -9.57
N ASP A 1027 -28.80 34.39 -9.80
CA ASP A 1027 -29.46 33.40 -10.65
C ASP A 1027 -30.87 33.05 -10.16
N ASN A 1028 -31.10 33.10 -8.84
CA ASN A 1028 -32.38 32.75 -8.22
C ASN A 1028 -33.19 33.97 -7.72
N GLY A 1029 -32.78 35.21 -8.02
CA GLY A 1029 -33.55 36.41 -7.68
C GLY A 1029 -33.65 36.71 -6.17
N MET A 1030 -32.64 36.35 -5.37
CA MET A 1030 -32.70 36.39 -3.91
C MET A 1030 -32.14 37.71 -3.32
N THR A 1031 -32.87 38.82 -3.50
CA THR A 1031 -32.42 40.19 -3.13
C THR A 1031 -31.96 40.33 -1.67
N ARG A 1032 -32.53 39.55 -0.74
CA ARG A 1032 -32.19 39.65 0.70
C ARG A 1032 -30.71 39.41 1.03
N TYR A 1033 -29.98 38.71 0.16
CA TYR A 1033 -28.55 38.41 0.37
C TYR A 1033 -27.62 39.36 -0.38
N ALA A 1034 -28.14 40.23 -1.25
CA ALA A 1034 -27.32 41.09 -2.09
C ALA A 1034 -26.44 42.03 -1.26
N GLY A 1035 -27.03 42.77 -0.30
CA GLY A 1035 -26.30 43.69 0.58
C GLY A 1035 -25.16 43.00 1.36
N PRO A 1036 -25.43 41.95 2.15
CA PRO A 1036 -24.39 41.23 2.90
C PRO A 1036 -23.25 40.69 2.02
N LEU A 1037 -23.56 40.14 0.83
CA LEU A 1037 -22.52 39.64 -0.09
C LEU A 1037 -21.72 40.79 -0.71
N LEU A 1038 -22.35 41.93 -1.01
CA LEU A 1038 -21.67 43.12 -1.51
C LEU A 1038 -20.67 43.68 -0.50
N ASP A 1039 -21.03 43.69 0.79
CA ASP A 1039 -20.15 44.17 1.86
C ASP A 1039 -18.86 43.34 1.96
N GLU A 1040 -18.97 42.01 1.86
CA GLU A 1040 -17.83 41.09 1.89
C GLU A 1040 -16.96 41.15 0.61
N LEU A 1041 -17.59 41.36 -0.55
CA LEU A 1041 -16.90 41.36 -1.85
C LEU A 1041 -16.26 42.72 -2.20
N HIS A 1042 -16.74 43.82 -1.62
CA HIS A 1042 -16.28 45.18 -1.92
C HIS A 1042 -14.74 45.38 -1.88
N PRO A 1043 -13.99 44.81 -0.91
CA PRO A 1043 -12.53 44.95 -0.86
C PRO A 1043 -11.78 44.31 -2.05
N PHE A 1044 -12.44 43.43 -2.82
CA PHE A 1044 -11.81 42.58 -3.82
C PHE A 1044 -12.23 42.91 -5.26
N GLY A 1045 -12.81 44.09 -5.53
CA GLY A 1045 -13.40 44.41 -6.84
C GLY A 1045 -12.48 44.22 -8.06
N ASP A 1046 -11.16 44.41 -7.94
CA ASP A 1046 -10.19 44.17 -9.03
C ASP A 1046 -9.60 42.74 -9.05
N ARG A 1047 -10.02 41.87 -8.13
CA ARG A 1047 -9.46 40.53 -7.95
C ARG A 1047 -10.16 39.50 -8.82
N ILE A 1048 -9.44 38.43 -9.16
CA ILE A 1048 -9.99 37.20 -9.71
C ILE A 1048 -10.24 36.25 -8.55
N ALA A 1049 -11.44 35.68 -8.47
CA ALA A 1049 -11.77 34.70 -7.45
C ALA A 1049 -11.39 33.30 -7.93
N VAL A 1050 -10.37 32.72 -7.30
CA VAL A 1050 -9.94 31.33 -7.52
C VAL A 1050 -10.41 30.39 -6.41
N LEU A 1051 -10.35 29.09 -6.69
CA LEU A 1051 -10.51 28.00 -5.74
C LEU A 1051 -9.16 27.30 -5.61
N GLY A 1052 -8.16 28.06 -5.16
CA GLY A 1052 -6.76 27.63 -5.10
C GLY A 1052 -6.19 27.34 -6.49
N GLN A 1053 -5.47 26.22 -6.62
CA GLN A 1053 -4.92 25.73 -7.89
C GLN A 1053 -5.93 24.87 -8.67
N ILE A 1054 -7.13 24.65 -8.13
CA ILE A 1054 -8.04 23.59 -8.57
C ILE A 1054 -9.16 24.14 -9.47
N GLY A 1055 -9.49 25.43 -9.33
CA GLY A 1055 -10.55 26.05 -10.12
C GLY A 1055 -10.50 27.57 -10.13
N VAL A 1056 -11.28 28.17 -11.02
CA VAL A 1056 -11.47 29.63 -11.13
C VAL A 1056 -12.94 29.95 -11.34
N VAL A 1057 -13.45 30.96 -10.62
CA VAL A 1057 -14.87 31.35 -10.65
C VAL A 1057 -15.11 32.56 -11.54
N GLY A 1058 -14.20 33.54 -11.54
CA GLY A 1058 -14.34 34.77 -12.32
C GLY A 1058 -13.87 36.02 -11.58
N PRO A 1059 -13.93 37.21 -12.23
CA PRO A 1059 -13.70 38.47 -11.55
C PRO A 1059 -14.78 38.74 -10.50
N VAL A 1060 -14.36 39.24 -9.34
CA VAL A 1060 -15.29 39.66 -8.27
C VAL A 1060 -16.27 40.71 -8.77
N ALA A 1061 -15.78 41.66 -9.59
CA ALA A 1061 -16.60 42.71 -10.21
C ALA A 1061 -17.79 42.18 -11.02
N LEU A 1062 -17.69 40.98 -11.61
CA LEU A 1062 -18.82 40.41 -12.36
C LEU A 1062 -19.94 39.97 -11.40
N ALA A 1063 -19.58 39.34 -10.28
CA ALA A 1063 -20.55 38.96 -9.26
C ALA A 1063 -21.18 40.18 -8.58
N THR A 1064 -20.39 41.21 -8.23
CA THR A 1064 -20.94 42.45 -7.65
C THR A 1064 -21.85 43.19 -8.62
N ALA A 1065 -21.53 43.21 -9.92
CA ALA A 1065 -22.43 43.77 -10.95
C ALA A 1065 -23.80 43.07 -10.98
N ARG A 1066 -23.82 41.74 -10.92
CA ARG A 1066 -25.06 40.95 -10.88
C ARG A 1066 -25.87 41.22 -9.60
N LEU A 1067 -25.21 41.34 -8.45
CA LEU A 1067 -25.87 41.69 -7.18
C LEU A 1067 -26.44 43.11 -7.19
N ARG A 1068 -25.74 44.09 -7.78
CA ARG A 1068 -26.25 45.47 -7.93
C ARG A 1068 -27.46 45.52 -8.84
N LEU A 1069 -27.46 44.76 -9.93
CA LEU A 1069 -28.64 44.61 -10.79
C LEU A 1069 -29.82 43.99 -10.02
N LEU A 1070 -29.56 42.96 -9.20
CA LEU A 1070 -30.57 42.32 -8.36
C LEU A 1070 -31.17 43.27 -7.31
N ASP A 1071 -30.38 44.20 -6.78
CA ASP A 1071 -30.82 45.23 -5.83
C ASP A 1071 -31.46 46.46 -6.51
N GLY A 1072 -31.48 46.48 -7.85
CA GLY A 1072 -32.07 47.55 -8.66
C GLY A 1072 -31.15 48.74 -8.95
N ASP A 1073 -29.90 48.71 -8.51
CA ASP A 1073 -28.88 49.75 -8.75
C ASP A 1073 -28.17 49.54 -10.09
N ARG A 1074 -28.84 49.93 -11.19
CA ARG A 1074 -28.35 49.70 -12.56
C ARG A 1074 -27.09 50.50 -12.90
N ASP A 1075 -26.93 51.71 -12.35
CA ASP A 1075 -25.78 52.56 -12.63
C ASP A 1075 -24.50 51.97 -12.01
N GLN A 1076 -24.60 51.49 -10.77
CA GLN A 1076 -23.47 50.79 -10.16
C GLN A 1076 -23.23 49.43 -10.82
N ALA A 1077 -24.28 48.72 -11.26
CA ALA A 1077 -24.13 47.47 -12.01
C ALA A 1077 -23.31 47.66 -13.31
N TRP A 1078 -23.55 48.74 -14.07
CA TRP A 1078 -22.74 49.08 -15.24
C TRP A 1078 -21.28 49.43 -14.89
N THR A 1079 -21.07 50.11 -13.78
CA THR A 1079 -19.73 50.48 -13.30
C THR A 1079 -18.91 49.23 -12.96
N GLU A 1080 -19.48 48.31 -12.18
CA GLU A 1080 -18.84 47.04 -11.83
C GLU A 1080 -18.65 46.13 -13.05
N LEU A 1081 -19.63 46.08 -13.96
CA LEU A 1081 -19.50 45.33 -15.22
C LEU A 1081 -18.34 45.85 -16.09
N THR A 1082 -18.17 47.17 -16.17
CA THR A 1082 -17.05 47.78 -16.90
C THR A 1082 -15.71 47.35 -16.29
N ARG A 1083 -15.63 47.30 -14.96
CA ARG A 1083 -14.46 46.82 -14.22
C ARG A 1083 -14.17 45.34 -14.50
N ALA A 1084 -15.19 44.48 -14.44
CA ALA A 1084 -15.07 43.06 -14.76
C ALA A 1084 -14.55 42.82 -16.18
N ARG A 1085 -15.10 43.57 -17.14
CA ARG A 1085 -14.65 43.54 -18.54
C ARG A 1085 -13.20 43.99 -18.68
N ALA A 1086 -12.78 45.05 -17.99
CA ALA A 1086 -11.40 45.52 -18.03
C ALA A 1086 -10.40 44.52 -17.43
N VAL A 1087 -10.80 43.75 -16.41
CA VAL A 1087 -10.00 42.62 -15.90
C VAL A 1087 -9.90 41.54 -16.96
N ALA A 1088 -11.02 41.14 -17.56
CA ALA A 1088 -11.07 40.08 -18.56
C ALA A 1088 -10.27 40.42 -19.83
N GLU A 1089 -10.37 41.66 -20.33
CA GLU A 1089 -9.66 42.12 -21.53
C GLU A 1089 -8.14 42.12 -21.31
N ARG A 1090 -7.65 42.62 -20.17
CA ARG A 1090 -6.19 42.68 -19.93
C ARG A 1090 -5.58 41.31 -19.67
N THR A 1091 -6.35 40.34 -19.19
CA THR A 1091 -5.87 39.01 -18.78
C THR A 1091 -6.21 37.90 -19.78
N GLY A 1092 -6.86 38.23 -20.90
CA GLY A 1092 -7.22 37.27 -21.94
C GLY A 1092 -8.34 36.29 -21.54
N ALA A 1093 -9.27 36.71 -20.69
CA ALA A 1093 -10.30 35.86 -20.11
C ALA A 1093 -11.52 35.67 -21.04
N ALA A 1094 -11.39 34.87 -22.10
CA ALA A 1094 -12.42 34.76 -23.13
C ALA A 1094 -13.81 34.33 -22.60
N PRO A 1095 -13.96 33.32 -21.72
CA PRO A 1095 -15.27 32.96 -21.16
C PRO A 1095 -15.91 34.09 -20.34
N THR A 1096 -15.09 34.85 -19.61
CA THR A 1096 -15.55 35.98 -18.81
C THR A 1096 -16.07 37.12 -19.67
N LEU A 1097 -15.45 37.39 -20.83
CA LEU A 1097 -15.93 38.41 -21.78
C LEU A 1097 -17.33 38.09 -22.29
N VAL A 1098 -17.61 36.82 -22.60
CA VAL A 1098 -18.93 36.36 -23.02
C VAL A 1098 -19.96 36.53 -21.90
N ARG A 1099 -19.61 36.20 -20.65
CA ARG A 1099 -20.48 36.46 -19.48
C ARG A 1099 -20.73 37.95 -19.23
N CYS A 1100 -19.72 38.80 -19.43
CA CYS A 1100 -19.88 40.25 -19.33
C CYS A 1100 -20.84 40.77 -20.42
N ALA A 1101 -20.72 40.26 -21.66
CA ALA A 1101 -21.62 40.62 -22.75
C ALA A 1101 -23.06 40.15 -22.50
N LEU A 1102 -23.24 38.97 -21.89
CA LEU A 1102 -24.57 38.48 -21.44
C LEU A 1102 -25.21 39.46 -20.43
N LEU A 1103 -24.47 39.85 -19.39
CA LEU A 1103 -24.98 40.80 -18.39
C LEU A 1103 -25.24 42.19 -18.99
N ALA A 1104 -24.42 42.63 -19.95
CA ALA A 1104 -24.66 43.87 -20.69
C ALA A 1104 -25.99 43.83 -21.48
N ALA A 1105 -26.33 42.67 -22.07
CA ALA A 1105 -27.61 42.48 -22.75
C ALA A 1105 -28.79 42.54 -21.76
N GLU A 1106 -28.67 41.90 -20.59
CA GLU A 1106 -29.68 41.97 -19.51
C GLU A 1106 -29.91 43.40 -18.99
N LEU A 1107 -28.83 44.18 -18.90
CA LEU A 1107 -28.89 45.58 -18.47
C LEU A 1107 -29.54 46.50 -19.51
N SER A 1108 -29.47 46.16 -20.80
CA SER A 1108 -29.99 46.98 -21.90
C SER A 1108 -31.50 47.21 -21.80
N GLU A 1109 -31.90 48.47 -21.83
CA GLU A 1109 -33.31 48.88 -21.80
C GLU A 1109 -34.01 48.70 -23.16
N SER A 1110 -33.25 48.73 -24.26
CA SER A 1110 -33.79 48.57 -25.61
C SER A 1110 -33.97 47.09 -25.94
N ALA A 1111 -35.23 46.68 -26.18
CA ALA A 1111 -35.56 45.32 -26.59
C ALA A 1111 -34.93 44.92 -27.94
N GLU A 1112 -34.62 45.88 -28.82
CA GLU A 1112 -33.92 45.61 -30.08
C GLU A 1112 -32.43 45.36 -29.83
N GLN A 1113 -31.78 46.22 -29.06
CA GLN A 1113 -30.37 46.08 -28.71
C GLN A 1113 -30.12 44.83 -27.87
N ARG A 1114 -30.99 44.54 -26.89
CA ARG A 1114 -30.93 43.33 -26.07
C ARG A 1114 -30.92 42.06 -26.93
N ARG A 1115 -31.84 41.94 -27.89
CA ARG A 1115 -31.94 40.77 -28.76
C ARG A 1115 -30.74 40.63 -29.69
N ALA A 1116 -30.24 41.73 -30.24
CA ALA A 1116 -29.02 41.73 -31.05
C ALA A 1116 -27.80 41.27 -30.23
N MET A 1117 -27.58 41.85 -29.05
CA MET A 1117 -26.48 41.46 -28.16
C MET A 1117 -26.60 40.01 -27.70
N ALA A 1118 -27.81 39.55 -27.35
CA ALA A 1118 -28.05 38.18 -26.93
C ALA A 1118 -27.76 37.16 -28.05
N ALA A 1119 -28.10 37.49 -29.31
CA ALA A 1119 -27.75 36.64 -30.45
C ALA A 1119 -26.23 36.54 -30.69
N GLU A 1120 -25.49 37.64 -30.53
CA GLU A 1120 -24.02 37.65 -30.59
C GLU A 1120 -23.41 36.81 -29.46
N VAL A 1121 -23.89 36.98 -28.23
CA VAL A 1121 -23.46 36.19 -27.06
C VAL A 1121 -23.71 34.70 -27.29
N ALA A 1122 -24.87 34.31 -27.83
CA ALA A 1122 -25.16 32.91 -28.12
C ALA A 1122 -24.19 32.32 -29.16
N ALA A 1123 -23.82 33.09 -30.19
CA ALA A 1123 -22.86 32.66 -31.20
C ALA A 1123 -21.44 32.51 -30.62
N ASP A 1124 -21.01 33.46 -29.81
CA ASP A 1124 -19.70 33.43 -29.15
C ASP A 1124 -19.61 32.30 -28.12
N ALA A 1125 -20.66 32.11 -27.31
CA ALA A 1125 -20.76 31.02 -26.33
C ALA A 1125 -20.69 29.65 -27.02
N ARG A 1126 -21.41 29.46 -28.13
CA ARG A 1126 -21.35 28.21 -28.93
C ARG A 1126 -19.96 27.94 -29.46
N ARG A 1127 -19.26 28.97 -29.95
CA ARG A 1127 -17.88 28.84 -30.48
C ARG A 1127 -16.89 28.40 -29.40
N LEU A 1128 -17.06 28.87 -28.17
CA LEU A 1128 -16.22 28.49 -27.03
C LEU A 1128 -16.67 27.19 -26.36
N GLY A 1129 -17.86 26.68 -26.64
CA GLY A 1129 -18.42 25.49 -25.98
C GLY A 1129 -19.08 25.78 -24.62
N MET A 1130 -19.58 27.00 -24.41
CA MET A 1130 -20.27 27.43 -23.17
C MET A 1130 -21.79 27.25 -23.29
N LEU A 1131 -22.26 26.00 -23.23
CA LEU A 1131 -23.66 25.61 -23.50
C LEU A 1131 -24.68 26.30 -22.58
N ALA A 1132 -24.34 26.47 -21.30
CA ALA A 1132 -25.23 27.12 -20.33
C ALA A 1132 -25.41 28.62 -20.65
N VAL A 1133 -24.34 29.30 -21.05
CA VAL A 1133 -24.37 30.72 -21.44
C VAL A 1133 -25.08 30.91 -22.78
N GLU A 1134 -24.89 29.99 -23.73
CA GLU A 1134 -25.65 29.96 -24.98
C GLU A 1134 -27.15 29.84 -24.71
N ALA A 1135 -27.56 28.91 -23.85
CA ALA A 1135 -28.97 28.72 -23.51
C ALA A 1135 -29.58 29.96 -22.81
N ALA A 1136 -28.85 30.61 -21.90
CA ALA A 1136 -29.28 31.85 -21.25
C ALA A 1136 -29.44 32.99 -22.27
N ALA A 1137 -28.49 33.14 -23.19
CA ALA A 1137 -28.55 34.15 -24.24
C ALA A 1137 -29.73 33.92 -25.20
N LEU A 1138 -29.99 32.67 -25.59
CA LEU A 1138 -31.16 32.32 -26.43
C LEU A 1138 -32.50 32.56 -25.73
N LYS A 1139 -32.57 32.51 -24.39
CA LYS A 1139 -33.77 32.89 -23.62
C LYS A 1139 -34.00 34.41 -23.60
N LEU A 1140 -32.94 35.21 -23.77
CA LEU A 1140 -33.01 36.68 -23.80
C LEU A 1140 -33.26 37.27 -25.19
N ALA A 1141 -32.88 36.55 -26.25
CA ALA A 1141 -33.10 36.89 -27.66
C ALA A 1141 -34.56 36.65 -28.10
#